data_AF-A0AA88XM04-F1
#
_entry.id   AF-A0AA88XM04-F1
#
_cell.length_a   1.000
_cell.length_b   1.000
_cell.length_c   1.000
_cell.angle_alpha   90.00
_cell.angle_beta   90.00
_cell.angle_gamma   90.00
#
_symmetry.space_group_name_H-M   'P 1'
#
loop_
_entity.id
_entity.type
_entity.pdbx_description
1 polymer ?
#
loop_
_entity_poly.entity_id
_entity_poly.type
_entity_poly.pdbx_seq_one_letter_code
_entity_poly.pdbx_strand_id
1 'polypeptide(L)'
;MHFGQIEDRVDMRGEVGMLTRNIKVRGEMESTCPASNGNCGTYSYDTFGGHMKFVKDFENVHIEGLELEHMGQQTQVGTYPLHFHMCEDVRNYTYPPYLKDNSIHDSFARCVTIHGTDGVLVQDNVAYDILGHCYFLEDGGEKYTTFDGNLGAVVREASLTPSDSRPTVFWLTNPLTTTINNVAAGAHTGFWFIFPREPIQLSAGLGFMTWANQTAITKTDNNVAHSCSANGLFVDNLLTSDSDITGNNEYGPKAEPGNNNSPDKLVVFDRFTGYKIRSRAVWIRGGFLKVHRASSRSGEQFLTNSVVLGESALNLGEPDYAWINNNKLFYPRQIPRQGFAFYDGPVYVENVWFNRFKSTENYTMGAISFHRNNVFWNAPNSAARNVQFGFDDGPTTGNRVFDGFEEDYGYSNEDGDKGATFIYEDINKQVVKPFPFYVTDSCTYRFHWQMALCPHKYGKLNVRVTAMGPGETRSELEMRRDDIPTEEETLTGERSGQFMAILGGTHSYTLHWQGNIPKEFYIYGDGIEKLLFVKFASLNPRGPGITDTCNGTCPMLRTWGAGSTKPFDSRQPVNGSFSDWSYWGQCSQSCGEETVPDVNGNCPSYPCKIFEDNFDSFDFQVWEHEITANGNGDMEFQYYTNNRSNSYVRDGVLYIKPTLTANTYGESFLSSGTLDLWGSSPADSCTGNTYEGCKRTGSTNNIINPIQSARIRSSRGFNFKYGRIEVEAMMPKGDWIMTGVSLLPRWNAYGSWPASGEINVADARGNMNYQDSASVSHGADTFSSTLHYGPNEQYDAADIYFSERRLNQGTLGDSYHIYGVEWSDTYIKYLFDGVVYKTIQPGSGGFWVEGNFQNENIQNPYRNGGTMSPFDQEFYVVLDLAVGGMSAFPDNYINVQYSKPWTTNANTAAKEFWEAKNSWYPTWNPNANDGEQAALKVNSLKVWKMAGPA
;
A
#
# COMPACT_ATOMS: atom_id res chain seq x y z
N MET A 1 -42.13 21.05 5.43
CA MET A 1 -42.48 19.76 4.78
C MET A 1 -41.47 19.50 3.67
N HIS A 2 -40.89 18.30 3.65
CA HIS A 2 -39.96 17.84 2.63
C HIS A 2 -40.73 17.04 1.58
N PHE A 3 -40.75 17.51 0.33
CA PHE A 3 -41.39 16.78 -0.77
C PHE A 3 -40.35 15.99 -1.60
N GLY A 4 -39.10 16.48 -1.67
CA GLY A 4 -37.98 15.82 -2.33
C GLY A 4 -38.17 15.58 -3.84
N GLN A 5 -37.11 15.22 -4.54
CA GLN A 5 -37.15 14.76 -5.93
C GLN A 5 -35.91 13.91 -6.25
N ILE A 6 -35.89 13.26 -7.40
CA ILE A 6 -34.68 12.62 -7.93
C ILE A 6 -33.77 13.71 -8.49
N GLU A 7 -32.56 13.82 -7.96
CA GLU A 7 -31.52 14.73 -8.46
C GLU A 7 -30.26 13.92 -8.72
N ASP A 8 -29.64 14.09 -9.89
CA ASP A 8 -28.34 13.49 -10.19
C ASP A 8 -28.28 11.97 -9.94
N ARG A 9 -29.42 11.30 -10.20
CA ARG A 9 -29.68 9.85 -10.00
C ARG A 9 -29.80 9.40 -8.53
N VAL A 10 -29.84 10.34 -7.59
CA VAL A 10 -30.13 10.07 -6.17
C VAL A 10 -31.60 10.38 -5.90
N ASP A 11 -32.35 9.39 -5.41
CA ASP A 11 -33.73 9.58 -4.99
C ASP A 11 -33.77 10.15 -3.57
N MET A 12 -34.25 11.38 -3.44
CA MET A 12 -34.41 12.07 -2.16
C MET A 12 -35.87 12.42 -1.87
N ARG A 13 -36.83 11.75 -2.51
CA ARG A 13 -38.26 11.96 -2.26
C ARG A 13 -38.62 11.62 -0.82
N GLY A 14 -39.64 12.28 -0.28
CA GLY A 14 -40.16 11.94 1.05
C GLY A 14 -40.99 10.67 1.01
N GLU A 15 -40.88 9.84 2.05
CA GLU A 15 -41.69 8.63 2.18
C GLU A 15 -43.15 8.93 2.52
N VAL A 16 -44.05 8.07 2.05
CA VAL A 16 -45.48 8.11 2.36
C VAL A 16 -45.87 6.81 3.04
N GLY A 17 -46.06 6.85 4.35
CA GLY A 17 -46.53 5.71 5.15
C GLY A 17 -48.03 5.81 5.43
N MET A 18 -48.76 4.69 5.26
CA MET A 18 -50.16 4.58 5.65
C MET A 18 -50.26 4.11 7.11
N LEU A 19 -50.76 4.98 7.99
CA LEU A 19 -50.91 4.66 9.43
C LEU A 19 -52.20 3.91 9.76
N THR A 20 -53.28 4.13 9.00
CA THR A 20 -54.56 3.50 9.33
C THR A 20 -54.68 2.11 8.73
N ARG A 21 -55.26 1.18 9.51
CA ARG A 21 -55.59 -0.18 9.05
C ARG A 21 -57.02 -0.55 9.44
N ASN A 22 -57.52 -1.66 8.88
CA ASN A 22 -58.88 -2.13 9.16
C ASN A 22 -59.04 -2.74 10.56
N ILE A 23 -57.94 -3.24 11.14
CA ILE A 23 -57.91 -3.80 12.49
C ILE A 23 -57.03 -2.88 13.32
N LYS A 24 -57.59 -2.29 14.38
CA LYS A 24 -56.88 -1.40 15.30
C LYS A 24 -56.83 -1.99 16.70
N VAL A 25 -55.63 -2.14 17.24
CA VAL A 25 -55.36 -2.43 18.64
C VAL A 25 -54.75 -1.19 19.26
N ARG A 26 -55.36 -0.68 20.33
CA ARG A 26 -54.88 0.52 20.99
C ARG A 26 -54.84 0.38 22.50
N GLY A 27 -53.82 0.98 23.12
CA GLY A 27 -53.82 1.23 24.56
C GLY A 27 -54.92 2.22 24.95
N GLU A 28 -55.58 1.97 26.07
CA GLU A 28 -56.49 2.95 26.68
C GLU A 28 -55.67 3.94 27.50
N MET A 29 -55.89 5.24 27.29
CA MET A 29 -55.05 6.31 27.83
C MET A 29 -55.82 7.18 28.81
N GLU A 30 -55.16 7.54 29.91
CA GLU A 30 -55.65 8.56 30.83
C GLU A 30 -55.44 9.97 30.26
N SER A 31 -56.30 10.92 30.65
CA SER A 31 -56.23 12.32 30.16
C SER A 31 -54.98 13.08 30.62
N THR A 32 -54.29 12.57 31.64
CA THR A 32 -53.07 13.12 32.25
C THR A 32 -52.21 11.95 32.74
N CYS A 33 -50.90 12.13 32.86
CA CYS A 33 -50.03 11.11 33.44
C CYS A 33 -50.52 10.72 34.85
N PRO A 34 -50.95 9.46 35.10
CA PRO A 34 -51.48 9.07 36.39
C PRO A 34 -50.33 8.92 37.39
N ALA A 35 -50.54 9.29 38.67
CA ALA A 35 -49.46 9.26 39.68
C ALA A 35 -48.86 7.85 39.92
N SER A 36 -49.56 6.80 39.53
CA SER A 36 -49.06 5.41 39.49
C SER A 36 -48.04 5.16 38.37
N ASN A 37 -48.06 5.98 37.32
CA ASN A 37 -47.07 5.97 36.24
C ASN A 37 -45.83 6.72 36.75
N GLY A 38 -44.82 5.98 37.18
CA GLY A 38 -43.64 6.46 37.90
C GLY A 38 -42.71 7.43 37.14
N ASN A 39 -43.17 8.03 36.03
CA ASN A 39 -42.41 8.90 35.14
C ASN A 39 -43.12 10.23 34.81
N CYS A 40 -44.17 10.62 35.57
CA CYS A 40 -44.90 11.88 35.34
C CYS A 40 -44.08 13.16 35.55
N GLY A 41 -42.88 13.08 36.13
CA GLY A 41 -41.92 14.18 36.15
C GLY A 41 -41.24 14.42 34.79
N THR A 42 -41.23 13.41 33.92
CA THR A 42 -40.60 13.44 32.59
C THR A 42 -41.64 13.63 31.48
N TYR A 43 -42.79 12.94 31.59
CA TYR A 43 -43.87 13.00 30.59
C TYR A 43 -45.13 13.61 31.21
N SER A 44 -45.69 14.62 30.54
CA SER A 44 -46.93 15.29 30.98
C SER A 44 -48.21 14.51 30.61
N TYR A 45 -48.07 13.40 29.89
CA TYR A 45 -49.14 12.55 29.38
C TYR A 45 -48.90 11.11 29.81
N ASP A 46 -49.95 10.30 29.73
CA ASP A 46 -49.88 8.90 30.10
C ASP A 46 -49.03 8.11 29.08
N THR A 47 -48.13 7.27 29.60
CA THR A 47 -47.18 6.44 28.83
C THR A 47 -47.31 4.96 29.17
N PHE A 48 -48.44 4.55 29.76
CA PHE A 48 -48.73 3.17 30.14
C PHE A 48 -49.62 2.47 29.09
N GLY A 49 -49.06 2.22 27.91
CA GLY A 49 -49.78 1.61 26.79
C GLY A 49 -49.98 0.10 26.88
N GLY A 50 -50.68 -0.45 25.89
CA GLY A 50 -50.83 -1.90 25.70
C GLY A 50 -49.55 -2.56 25.18
N HIS A 51 -49.38 -3.87 25.34
CA HIS A 51 -48.21 -4.59 24.81
C HIS A 51 -48.56 -5.99 24.32
N MET A 52 -47.77 -6.56 23.41
CA MET A 52 -47.89 -7.97 22.98
C MET A 52 -46.54 -8.66 23.13
N LYS A 53 -46.55 -9.84 23.77
CA LYS A 53 -45.35 -10.65 24.00
C LYS A 53 -45.58 -12.08 23.53
N PHE A 54 -44.73 -12.53 22.62
CA PHE A 54 -44.65 -13.90 22.15
C PHE A 54 -43.48 -14.57 22.87
N VAL A 55 -43.72 -15.74 23.45
CA VAL A 55 -42.72 -16.50 24.22
C VAL A 55 -42.48 -17.85 23.56
N LYS A 56 -41.40 -18.51 23.97
CA LYS A 56 -41.01 -19.84 23.49
C LYS A 56 -42.19 -20.83 23.39
N ASP A 57 -42.10 -21.72 22.41
CA ASP A 57 -43.04 -22.82 22.12
C ASP A 57 -44.44 -22.37 21.67
N PHE A 58 -44.56 -21.18 21.07
CA PHE A 58 -45.80 -20.80 20.38
C PHE A 58 -46.05 -21.71 19.16
N GLU A 59 -47.32 -21.98 18.85
CA GLU A 59 -47.66 -22.82 17.70
C GLU A 59 -47.48 -22.06 16.37
N ASN A 60 -48.07 -20.86 16.27
CA ASN A 60 -48.00 -20.00 15.09
C ASN A 60 -48.15 -18.52 15.48
N VAL A 61 -47.33 -17.63 14.92
CA VAL A 61 -47.47 -16.17 15.07
C VAL A 61 -47.31 -15.50 13.70
N HIS A 62 -48.40 -14.92 13.21
CA HIS A 62 -48.45 -14.21 11.93
C HIS A 62 -49.31 -12.96 12.11
N ILE A 63 -48.67 -11.79 12.22
CA ILE A 63 -49.37 -10.51 12.46
C ILE A 63 -49.30 -9.68 11.19
N GLU A 64 -50.46 -9.44 10.58
CA GLU A 64 -50.56 -8.78 9.27
C GLU A 64 -51.64 -7.71 9.25
N GLY A 65 -51.32 -6.53 8.73
CA GLY A 65 -52.32 -5.47 8.48
C GLY A 65 -52.92 -4.86 9.75
N LEU A 66 -52.21 -4.91 10.89
CA LEU A 66 -52.66 -4.38 12.17
C LEU A 66 -52.22 -2.93 12.38
N GLU A 67 -53.13 -2.06 12.83
CA GLU A 67 -52.81 -0.73 13.37
C GLU A 67 -52.64 -0.85 14.89
N LEU A 68 -51.47 -0.46 15.39
CA LEU A 68 -51.10 -0.46 16.80
C LEU A 68 -50.87 0.98 17.26
N GLU A 69 -51.74 1.49 18.13
CA GLU A 69 -51.69 2.87 18.65
C GLU A 69 -51.53 2.88 20.17
N HIS A 70 -50.75 3.80 20.73
CA HIS A 70 -50.61 3.92 22.19
C HIS A 70 -50.14 2.62 22.88
N MET A 71 -49.15 1.97 22.27
CA MET A 71 -48.59 0.70 22.75
C MET A 71 -47.22 0.91 23.39
N GLY A 72 -46.77 -0.03 24.22
CA GLY A 72 -45.52 0.03 24.99
C GLY A 72 -45.65 0.81 26.30
N GLN A 73 -44.73 0.59 27.25
CA GLN A 73 -44.74 1.31 28.54
C GLN A 73 -43.35 1.84 28.91
N GLN A 74 -43.26 3.10 29.35
CA GLN A 74 -41.99 3.76 29.72
C GLN A 74 -41.49 3.43 31.13
N THR A 75 -42.22 2.64 31.92
CA THR A 75 -41.87 2.29 33.30
C THR A 75 -41.50 0.82 33.49
N GLN A 76 -41.68 -0.02 32.46
CA GLN A 76 -41.46 -1.45 32.55
C GLN A 76 -40.75 -2.01 31.30
N VAL A 77 -39.51 -2.47 31.48
CA VAL A 77 -38.75 -3.18 30.43
C VAL A 77 -39.49 -4.47 30.02
N GLY A 78 -39.43 -4.79 28.72
CA GLY A 78 -40.08 -5.96 28.14
C GLY A 78 -41.57 -5.80 27.82
N THR A 79 -42.13 -4.58 27.92
CA THR A 79 -43.53 -4.26 27.54
C THR A 79 -43.56 -3.39 26.29
N TYR A 80 -43.60 -4.04 25.11
CA TYR A 80 -43.49 -3.38 23.80
C TYR A 80 -44.67 -3.74 22.89
N PRO A 81 -44.95 -2.97 21.82
CA PRO A 81 -46.07 -3.21 20.93
C PRO A 81 -46.07 -4.62 20.36
N LEU A 82 -44.93 -5.07 19.82
CA LEU A 82 -44.70 -6.42 19.30
C LEU A 82 -43.35 -6.94 19.80
N HIS A 83 -43.35 -7.93 20.69
CA HIS A 83 -42.15 -8.44 21.35
C HIS A 83 -42.04 -9.96 21.22
N PHE A 84 -41.07 -10.46 20.45
CA PHE A 84 -40.62 -11.86 20.53
C PHE A 84 -39.57 -11.99 21.62
N HIS A 85 -39.90 -12.71 22.68
CA HIS A 85 -39.08 -12.80 23.89
C HIS A 85 -38.58 -14.23 24.11
N MET A 86 -37.29 -14.44 23.90
CA MET A 86 -36.56 -15.68 24.17
C MET A 86 -37.17 -16.91 23.49
N CYS A 87 -37.54 -16.80 22.20
CA CYS A 87 -38.19 -17.88 21.45
C CYS A 87 -37.20 -18.86 20.77
N GLU A 88 -35.89 -18.61 20.87
CA GLU A 88 -34.83 -19.42 20.23
C GLU A 88 -34.97 -19.45 18.68
N ASP A 89 -34.52 -20.52 18.02
CA ASP A 89 -34.53 -20.63 16.56
C ASP A 89 -35.90 -21.04 16.01
N VAL A 90 -36.59 -20.08 15.39
CA VAL A 90 -37.93 -20.29 14.81
C VAL A 90 -37.92 -20.59 13.31
N ARG A 91 -36.74 -20.71 12.68
CA ARG A 91 -36.62 -20.92 11.22
C ARG A 91 -37.17 -22.27 10.77
N ASN A 92 -37.11 -23.28 11.62
CA ASN A 92 -37.56 -24.64 11.32
C ASN A 92 -39.03 -24.89 11.70
N TYR A 93 -39.76 -23.85 12.10
CA TYR A 93 -41.18 -23.99 12.39
C TYR A 93 -41.91 -24.35 11.09
N THR A 94 -42.99 -25.13 11.21
CA THR A 94 -43.79 -25.53 10.04
C THR A 94 -44.30 -24.29 9.29
N TYR A 95 -44.64 -23.25 10.04
CA TYR A 95 -44.96 -21.93 9.54
C TYR A 95 -44.08 -20.90 10.28
N PRO A 96 -42.96 -20.46 9.67
CA PRO A 96 -42.08 -19.47 10.28
C PRO A 96 -42.81 -18.14 10.55
N PRO A 97 -42.58 -17.51 11.71
CA PRO A 97 -43.35 -16.34 12.12
C PRO A 97 -43.00 -15.08 11.32
N TYR A 98 -43.99 -14.19 11.17
CA TYR A 98 -43.78 -12.88 10.54
C TYR A 98 -44.62 -11.76 11.14
N LEU A 99 -44.12 -10.53 10.95
CA LEU A 99 -44.82 -9.27 11.18
C LEU A 99 -44.84 -8.49 9.86
N LYS A 100 -46.02 -8.36 9.23
CA LYS A 100 -46.18 -7.78 7.88
C LYS A 100 -47.21 -6.67 7.79
N ASP A 101 -46.97 -5.65 6.97
CA ASP A 101 -47.98 -4.64 6.63
C ASP A 101 -48.65 -3.95 7.83
N ASN A 102 -47.99 -3.93 9.00
CA ASN A 102 -48.56 -3.32 10.19
C ASN A 102 -48.24 -1.82 10.21
N SER A 103 -49.02 -1.07 10.97
CA SER A 103 -48.67 0.29 11.38
C SER A 103 -48.54 0.35 12.90
N ILE A 104 -47.47 0.96 13.39
CA ILE A 104 -47.22 1.15 14.83
C ILE A 104 -47.00 2.65 15.02
N HIS A 105 -47.88 3.32 15.75
CA HIS A 105 -47.72 4.76 15.94
C HIS A 105 -48.17 5.26 17.29
N ASP A 106 -47.67 6.44 17.65
CA ASP A 106 -47.87 7.06 18.97
C ASP A 106 -47.51 6.06 20.08
N SER A 107 -46.40 5.33 19.90
CA SER A 107 -45.97 4.26 20.80
C SER A 107 -45.08 4.81 21.90
N PHE A 108 -45.38 4.41 23.13
CA PHE A 108 -44.61 4.80 24.29
C PHE A 108 -43.40 3.92 24.55
N ALA A 109 -43.15 2.83 23.82
CA ALA A 109 -41.88 2.10 23.95
C ALA A 109 -41.63 1.17 22.76
N ARG A 110 -40.63 1.50 21.94
CA ARG A 110 -40.17 0.72 20.77
C ARG A 110 -41.26 0.44 19.72
N CYS A 111 -40.89 -0.19 18.61
CA CYS A 111 -41.84 -0.65 17.57
C CYS A 111 -41.96 -2.17 17.61
N VAL A 112 -40.90 -2.83 17.15
CA VAL A 112 -40.76 -4.28 17.10
C VAL A 112 -39.52 -4.63 17.89
N THR A 113 -39.67 -5.52 18.86
CA THR A 113 -38.55 -6.02 19.66
C THR A 113 -38.38 -7.51 19.43
N ILE A 114 -37.18 -7.89 19.01
CA ILE A 114 -36.75 -9.28 18.93
C ILE A 114 -35.70 -9.45 20.01
N HIS A 115 -35.91 -10.41 20.91
CA HIS A 115 -35.04 -10.69 22.03
C HIS A 115 -34.78 -12.20 22.09
N GLY A 116 -33.52 -12.63 22.02
CA GLY A 116 -33.11 -14.04 22.10
C GLY A 116 -33.85 -14.97 21.14
N THR A 117 -34.19 -14.48 19.94
CA THR A 117 -35.02 -15.17 18.96
C THR A 117 -34.39 -15.06 17.57
N ASP A 118 -34.27 -16.18 16.85
CA ASP A 118 -33.65 -16.24 15.52
C ASP A 118 -34.68 -16.46 14.40
N GLY A 119 -34.57 -15.72 13.30
CA GLY A 119 -35.28 -16.06 12.06
C GLY A 119 -36.67 -15.46 11.87
N VAL A 120 -36.99 -14.35 12.55
CA VAL A 120 -38.25 -13.63 12.37
C VAL A 120 -38.20 -12.77 11.10
N LEU A 121 -39.28 -12.80 10.31
CA LEU A 121 -39.47 -11.89 9.17
C LEU A 121 -40.28 -10.66 9.61
N VAL A 122 -39.70 -9.47 9.46
CA VAL A 122 -40.34 -8.18 9.73
C VAL A 122 -40.36 -7.41 8.41
N GLN A 123 -41.52 -7.28 7.79
CA GLN A 123 -41.63 -6.77 6.42
C GLN A 123 -42.74 -5.74 6.22
N ASP A 124 -42.48 -4.69 5.43
CA ASP A 124 -43.47 -3.69 5.00
C ASP A 124 -44.25 -3.01 6.14
N ASN A 125 -43.66 -2.92 7.34
CA ASN A 125 -44.27 -2.24 8.47
C ASN A 125 -43.99 -0.74 8.45
N VAL A 126 -44.93 0.07 8.92
CA VAL A 126 -44.81 1.52 9.07
C VAL A 126 -44.80 1.89 10.54
N ALA A 127 -43.72 2.49 11.02
CA ALA A 127 -43.62 3.00 12.37
C ALA A 127 -43.52 4.53 12.40
N TYR A 128 -44.31 5.19 13.25
CA TYR A 128 -44.34 6.65 13.33
C TYR A 128 -44.54 7.16 14.77
N ASP A 129 -43.75 8.13 15.20
CA ASP A 129 -43.83 8.71 16.54
C ASP A 129 -43.66 7.69 17.67
N ILE A 130 -42.40 7.35 17.94
CA ILE A 130 -42.01 6.22 18.79
C ILE A 130 -41.05 6.71 19.88
N LEU A 131 -41.30 6.35 21.15
CA LEU A 131 -40.34 6.55 22.23
C LEU A 131 -39.31 5.39 22.30
N GLY A 132 -38.03 5.72 22.34
CA GLY A 132 -36.91 4.75 22.42
C GLY A 132 -36.47 4.25 21.05
N HIS A 133 -35.81 3.10 20.97
CA HIS A 133 -35.42 2.50 19.68
C HIS A 133 -36.62 1.85 18.95
N CYS A 134 -36.72 1.91 17.62
CA CYS A 134 -37.89 1.39 16.90
C CYS A 134 -37.84 -0.13 16.60
N TYR A 135 -37.14 -0.54 15.54
CA TYR A 135 -36.86 -1.94 15.22
C TYR A 135 -35.61 -2.36 16.01
N PHE A 136 -35.82 -3.12 17.07
CA PHE A 136 -34.86 -3.29 18.16
C PHE A 136 -34.49 -4.77 18.36
N LEU A 137 -33.20 -5.08 18.19
CA LEU A 137 -32.59 -6.33 18.65
C LEU A 137 -31.96 -6.08 20.02
N GLU A 138 -32.29 -6.88 21.02
CA GLU A 138 -32.09 -6.47 22.42
C GLU A 138 -30.67 -6.64 22.93
N ASP A 139 -30.11 -7.85 22.86
CA ASP A 139 -28.87 -8.16 23.59
C ASP A 139 -27.82 -8.95 22.80
N GLY A 140 -28.01 -9.08 21.49
CA GLY A 140 -27.04 -9.66 20.55
C GLY A 140 -27.20 -11.17 20.36
N GLY A 141 -28.21 -11.78 20.98
CA GLY A 141 -28.58 -13.18 20.75
C GLY A 141 -29.34 -13.42 19.43
N GLU A 142 -29.87 -12.38 18.80
CA GLU A 142 -30.87 -12.47 17.72
C GLU A 142 -30.26 -12.59 16.32
N LYS A 143 -30.27 -13.79 15.73
CA LYS A 143 -29.68 -14.04 14.41
C LYS A 143 -30.77 -14.23 13.35
N TYR A 144 -30.39 -14.05 12.09
CA TYR A 144 -31.19 -14.37 10.91
C TYR A 144 -32.54 -13.63 10.83
N THR A 145 -32.75 -12.60 11.64
CA THR A 145 -33.87 -11.68 11.50
C THR A 145 -33.74 -10.94 10.16
N THR A 146 -34.86 -10.83 9.44
CA THR A 146 -34.92 -10.11 8.17
C THR A 146 -35.83 -8.91 8.31
N PHE A 147 -35.26 -7.72 8.14
CA PHE A 147 -36.00 -6.47 7.98
C PHE A 147 -36.06 -6.13 6.49
N ASP A 148 -37.24 -6.16 5.88
CA ASP A 148 -37.45 -5.87 4.46
C ASP A 148 -38.57 -4.85 4.24
N GLY A 149 -38.28 -3.71 3.60
CA GLY A 149 -39.32 -2.75 3.21
C GLY A 149 -39.95 -1.96 4.36
N ASN A 150 -39.36 -1.98 5.56
CA ASN A 150 -39.94 -1.29 6.71
C ASN A 150 -39.62 0.21 6.70
N LEU A 151 -40.59 1.03 7.09
CA LEU A 151 -40.44 2.45 7.36
C LEU A 151 -40.46 2.69 8.87
N GLY A 152 -39.51 3.46 9.38
CA GLY A 152 -39.58 4.05 10.71
C GLY A 152 -39.31 5.54 10.68
N ALA A 153 -40.21 6.32 11.25
CA ALA A 153 -40.16 7.77 11.22
C ALA A 153 -40.48 8.42 12.57
N VAL A 154 -39.79 9.53 12.89
CA VAL A 154 -40.00 10.29 14.14
C VAL A 154 -39.79 9.41 15.37
N VAL A 155 -38.55 9.01 15.60
CA VAL A 155 -38.15 8.21 16.76
C VAL A 155 -37.48 9.13 17.79
N ARG A 156 -38.03 9.17 19.00
CA ARG A 156 -37.75 10.16 20.05
C ARG A 156 -37.04 9.53 21.25
N GLU A 157 -36.29 10.36 21.98
CA GLU A 157 -35.58 9.96 23.19
C GLU A 157 -36.54 9.39 24.23
N ALA A 158 -36.06 8.40 24.98
CA ALA A 158 -36.77 7.75 26.05
C ALA A 158 -35.83 7.35 27.20
N SER A 159 -36.33 6.64 28.20
CA SER A 159 -35.58 6.37 29.43
C SER A 159 -35.75 4.95 29.98
N LEU A 160 -36.14 3.96 29.15
CA LEU A 160 -36.25 2.57 29.63
C LEU A 160 -34.89 1.92 29.80
N THR A 161 -33.97 2.14 28.86
CA THR A 161 -32.57 1.73 28.94
C THR A 161 -31.65 2.93 28.72
N PRO A 162 -30.40 2.93 29.24
CA PRO A 162 -29.46 4.03 29.02
C PRO A 162 -29.28 4.43 27.55
N SER A 163 -29.29 3.45 26.64
CA SER A 163 -29.21 3.65 25.18
C SER A 163 -30.37 4.46 24.57
N ASP A 164 -31.55 4.52 25.22
CA ASP A 164 -32.73 5.20 24.69
C ASP A 164 -32.57 6.73 24.60
N SER A 165 -31.54 7.28 25.25
CA SER A 165 -31.10 8.67 25.07
C SER A 165 -30.56 8.96 23.66
N ARG A 166 -30.31 7.92 22.85
CA ARG A 166 -29.84 8.00 21.45
C ARG A 166 -30.75 7.15 20.55
N PRO A 167 -32.01 7.56 20.35
CA PRO A 167 -33.03 6.77 19.67
C PRO A 167 -32.61 6.40 18.25
N THR A 168 -32.81 5.13 17.90
CA THR A 168 -32.37 4.57 16.62
C THR A 168 -33.54 3.87 15.92
N VAL A 169 -33.67 4.07 14.61
CA VAL A 169 -34.75 3.40 13.86
C VAL A 169 -34.49 1.90 13.76
N PHE A 170 -33.30 1.50 13.30
CA PHE A 170 -32.87 0.10 13.25
C PHE A 170 -31.67 -0.10 14.19
N TRP A 171 -31.95 -0.62 15.38
CA TRP A 171 -30.95 -0.93 16.40
C TRP A 171 -30.57 -2.41 16.29
N LEU A 172 -29.37 -2.67 15.80
CA LEU A 172 -28.92 -3.98 15.32
C LEU A 172 -27.74 -4.46 16.15
N THR A 173 -27.99 -5.41 17.05
CA THR A 173 -27.00 -5.94 18.00
C THR A 173 -26.35 -7.24 17.56
N ASN A 174 -26.73 -7.79 16.40
CA ASN A 174 -26.15 -9.01 15.85
C ASN A 174 -25.80 -8.88 14.35
N PRO A 175 -24.59 -9.29 13.93
CA PRO A 175 -24.16 -9.19 12.52
C PRO A 175 -24.92 -10.13 11.57
N LEU A 176 -25.54 -11.20 12.07
CA LEU A 176 -26.30 -12.15 11.26
C LEU A 176 -27.72 -11.67 10.92
N THR A 177 -27.90 -10.36 10.81
CA THR A 177 -29.18 -9.72 10.47
C THR A 177 -29.18 -9.29 8.99
N THR A 178 -30.34 -9.37 8.35
CA THR A 178 -30.55 -8.90 6.97
C THR A 178 -31.39 -7.62 6.97
N THR A 179 -30.89 -6.56 6.33
CA THR A 179 -31.64 -5.30 6.13
C THR A 179 -31.73 -4.94 4.65
N ILE A 180 -32.93 -4.95 4.10
CA ILE A 180 -33.17 -4.65 2.68
C ILE A 180 -34.32 -3.66 2.52
N ASN A 181 -34.20 -2.68 1.62
CA ASN A 181 -35.31 -1.78 1.25
C ASN A 181 -35.91 -0.96 2.42
N ASN A 182 -35.23 -0.84 3.55
CA ASN A 182 -35.80 -0.16 4.71
C ASN A 182 -35.52 1.34 4.67
N VAL A 183 -36.40 2.13 5.28
CA VAL A 183 -36.25 3.58 5.40
C VAL A 183 -36.29 4.04 6.85
N ALA A 184 -35.28 4.84 7.23
CA ALA A 184 -35.15 5.47 8.53
C ALA A 184 -35.24 7.00 8.41
N ALA A 185 -36.27 7.62 8.96
CA ALA A 185 -36.57 9.04 8.76
C ALA A 185 -36.79 9.79 10.09
N GLY A 186 -35.78 10.52 10.58
CA GLY A 186 -35.94 11.33 11.80
C GLY A 186 -35.77 10.53 13.09
N ALA A 187 -34.52 10.40 13.51
CA ALA A 187 -34.09 9.79 14.78
C ALA A 187 -32.72 10.38 15.16
N HIS A 188 -32.09 9.91 16.24
CA HIS A 188 -30.66 10.17 16.44
C HIS A 188 -29.83 9.44 15.38
N THR A 189 -30.04 8.13 15.23
CA THR A 189 -29.37 7.29 14.23
C THR A 189 -30.39 6.53 13.37
N GLY A 190 -30.12 6.39 12.07
CA GLY A 190 -30.96 5.58 11.17
C GLY A 190 -30.77 4.08 11.44
N PHE A 191 -29.62 3.55 11.03
CA PHE A 191 -29.19 2.17 11.20
C PHE A 191 -27.95 2.15 12.08
N TRP A 192 -28.00 1.44 13.20
CA TRP A 192 -26.86 1.29 14.09
C TRP A 192 -26.53 -0.19 14.30
N PHE A 193 -25.41 -0.63 13.74
CA PHE A 193 -24.80 -1.92 14.01
C PHE A 193 -23.89 -1.79 15.24
N ILE A 194 -24.42 -2.19 16.39
CA ILE A 194 -23.79 -2.02 17.72
C ILE A 194 -23.70 -3.36 18.42
N PHE A 195 -22.65 -4.09 18.14
CA PHE A 195 -22.50 -5.46 18.63
C PHE A 195 -21.90 -5.46 20.05
N PRO A 196 -22.48 -6.19 21.01
CA PRO A 196 -21.69 -6.69 22.13
C PRO A 196 -20.72 -7.77 21.60
N ARG A 197 -19.61 -8.06 22.31
CA ARG A 197 -18.64 -9.08 21.85
C ARG A 197 -19.25 -10.48 21.81
N GLU A 198 -20.00 -10.78 22.86
CA GLU A 198 -20.86 -11.94 23.04
C GLU A 198 -22.23 -11.44 23.50
N PRO A 199 -23.32 -12.22 23.33
CA PRO A 199 -24.63 -11.83 23.82
C PRO A 199 -24.60 -11.47 25.30
N ILE A 200 -25.29 -10.41 25.66
CA ILE A 200 -25.37 -9.90 27.04
C ILE A 200 -26.72 -10.26 27.65
N GLN A 201 -26.93 -9.87 28.91
CA GLN A 201 -28.22 -9.99 29.61
C GLN A 201 -28.85 -11.40 29.53
N LEU A 202 -30.11 -11.54 29.11
CA LEU A 202 -30.81 -12.82 29.13
C LEU A 202 -30.27 -13.81 28.10
N SER A 203 -29.65 -13.32 27.03
CA SER A 203 -28.97 -14.16 26.04
C SER A 203 -27.57 -14.61 26.46
N ALA A 204 -27.00 -14.07 27.53
CA ALA A 204 -25.64 -14.36 27.96
C ALA A 204 -25.44 -15.85 28.32
N GLY A 205 -24.38 -16.45 27.79
CA GLY A 205 -24.02 -17.85 28.06
C GLY A 205 -24.94 -18.91 27.44
N LEU A 206 -25.97 -18.53 26.67
CA LEU A 206 -26.88 -19.47 26.01
C LEU A 206 -26.34 -20.02 24.67
N GLY A 207 -25.11 -19.67 24.30
CA GLY A 207 -24.46 -20.18 23.09
C GLY A 207 -25.04 -19.62 21.79
N PHE A 208 -25.80 -18.52 21.83
CA PHE A 208 -26.35 -17.90 20.63
C PHE A 208 -25.26 -17.36 19.69
N MET A 209 -24.19 -16.78 20.24
CA MET A 209 -23.09 -16.16 19.48
C MET A 209 -21.81 -16.07 20.33
N THR A 210 -20.63 -16.11 19.70
CA THR A 210 -19.33 -16.08 20.41
C THR A 210 -18.33 -15.04 19.85
N TRP A 211 -18.40 -14.72 18.56
CA TRP A 211 -17.46 -13.79 17.92
C TRP A 211 -18.20 -12.76 17.06
N ALA A 212 -19.11 -12.00 17.68
CA ALA A 212 -19.92 -11.02 16.94
C ALA A 212 -19.05 -9.97 16.24
N ASN A 213 -17.98 -9.51 16.89
CA ASN A 213 -17.07 -8.53 16.31
C ASN A 213 -16.21 -9.09 15.14
N GLN A 214 -16.11 -10.41 14.98
CA GLN A 214 -15.38 -11.05 13.88
C GLN A 214 -16.29 -11.71 12.85
N THR A 215 -17.61 -11.67 13.05
CA THR A 215 -18.56 -12.27 12.12
C THR A 215 -19.02 -11.23 11.10
N ALA A 216 -18.91 -11.58 9.83
CA ALA A 216 -19.34 -10.70 8.74
C ALA A 216 -20.84 -10.41 8.80
N ILE A 217 -21.21 -9.13 8.64
CA ILE A 217 -22.61 -8.74 8.48
C ILE A 217 -23.16 -9.44 7.24
N THR A 218 -24.32 -10.08 7.38
CA THR A 218 -24.85 -11.00 6.36
C THR A 218 -25.26 -10.26 5.08
N LYS A 219 -26.18 -9.29 5.20
CA LYS A 219 -26.66 -8.53 4.04
C LYS A 219 -27.28 -7.19 4.44
N THR A 220 -26.89 -6.16 3.72
CA THR A 220 -27.39 -4.79 3.87
C THR A 220 -27.43 -4.17 2.47
N ASP A 221 -28.64 -3.88 2.00
CA ASP A 221 -28.86 -3.56 0.59
C ASP A 221 -30.06 -2.61 0.40
N ASN A 222 -29.88 -1.52 -0.34
CA ASN A 222 -30.96 -0.59 -0.71
C ASN A 222 -31.69 0.05 0.48
N ASN A 223 -30.97 0.42 1.53
CA ASN A 223 -31.56 1.10 2.69
C ASN A 223 -31.39 2.63 2.58
N VAL A 224 -32.37 3.37 3.09
CA VAL A 224 -32.40 4.84 3.08
C VAL A 224 -32.39 5.38 4.51
N ALA A 225 -31.55 6.37 4.80
CA ALA A 225 -31.63 7.13 6.05
C ALA A 225 -31.66 8.63 5.78
N HIS A 226 -32.56 9.35 6.42
CA HIS A 226 -32.59 10.80 6.31
C HIS A 226 -33.17 11.50 7.54
N SER A 227 -32.93 12.80 7.62
CA SER A 227 -33.40 13.66 8.73
C SER A 227 -32.88 13.21 10.12
N CYS A 228 -31.79 12.45 10.18
CA CYS A 228 -31.20 12.00 11.44
C CYS A 228 -30.33 13.09 12.08
N SER A 229 -30.40 13.23 13.41
CA SER A 229 -29.65 14.24 14.16
C SER A 229 -28.19 13.85 14.41
N ALA A 230 -27.78 12.60 14.22
CA ALA A 230 -26.39 12.20 14.25
C ALA A 230 -26.00 11.46 12.98
N ASN A 231 -26.38 10.18 12.85
CA ASN A 231 -25.84 9.28 11.83
C ASN A 231 -26.93 8.64 10.96
N GLY A 232 -26.62 8.37 9.69
CA GLY A 232 -27.47 7.54 8.82
C GLY A 232 -27.22 6.07 9.06
N LEU A 233 -26.10 5.57 8.52
CA LEU A 233 -25.57 4.24 8.76
C LEU A 233 -24.38 4.34 9.72
N PHE A 234 -24.43 3.64 10.85
CA PHE A 234 -23.40 3.68 11.86
C PHE A 234 -22.97 2.26 12.26
N VAL A 235 -21.70 1.92 12.03
CA VAL A 235 -21.10 0.63 12.39
C VAL A 235 -19.94 0.92 13.31
N ASP A 236 -20.26 1.01 14.60
CA ASP A 236 -19.33 1.36 15.66
C ASP A 236 -20.00 1.18 17.03
N ASN A 237 -19.21 1.40 18.07
CA ASN A 237 -19.56 1.34 19.47
C ASN A 237 -19.90 -0.06 19.97
N LEU A 238 -19.55 -0.30 21.24
CA LEU A 238 -19.84 -1.52 21.96
C LEU A 238 -21.04 -1.33 22.89
N LEU A 239 -22.03 -2.23 22.80
CA LEU A 239 -23.13 -2.32 23.75
C LEU A 239 -22.66 -3.11 24.99
N THR A 240 -22.87 -2.54 26.18
CA THR A 240 -22.51 -3.19 27.46
C THR A 240 -23.69 -3.89 28.11
N SER A 241 -23.41 -4.75 29.09
CA SER A 241 -24.43 -5.49 29.85
C SER A 241 -25.52 -4.62 30.43
N ASP A 242 -25.20 -3.37 30.77
CA ASP A 242 -26.13 -2.42 31.39
C ASP A 242 -26.94 -1.63 30.34
N SER A 243 -26.92 -2.06 29.07
CA SER A 243 -27.50 -1.38 27.91
C SER A 243 -26.94 0.03 27.68
N ASP A 244 -25.69 0.25 28.07
CA ASP A 244 -24.98 1.51 27.82
C ASP A 244 -24.05 1.38 26.61
N ILE A 245 -23.68 2.52 26.04
CA ILE A 245 -22.90 2.63 24.82
C ILE A 245 -21.49 3.10 25.16
N THR A 246 -20.50 2.24 24.94
CA THR A 246 -19.10 2.53 25.26
C THR A 246 -18.25 2.69 23.99
N GLY A 247 -16.92 2.59 24.12
CA GLY A 247 -15.95 2.84 23.05
C GLY A 247 -16.03 1.87 21.87
N ASN A 248 -14.93 1.71 21.14
CA ASN A 248 -14.86 0.92 19.92
C ASN A 248 -15.30 -0.55 20.13
N ASN A 249 -16.07 -1.11 19.18
CA ASN A 249 -16.45 -2.53 19.16
C ASN A 249 -15.39 -3.45 18.54
N GLU A 250 -14.32 -2.89 17.97
CA GLU A 250 -13.24 -3.64 17.31
C GLU A 250 -13.80 -4.58 16.22
N TYR A 251 -14.77 -4.10 15.44
CA TYR A 251 -15.40 -4.90 14.40
C TYR A 251 -14.42 -5.23 13.28
N GLY A 252 -13.89 -6.45 13.23
CA GLY A 252 -12.90 -6.91 12.27
C GLY A 252 -13.32 -8.26 11.70
N PRO A 253 -14.23 -8.30 10.71
CA PRO A 253 -14.79 -9.54 10.20
C PRO A 253 -13.72 -10.45 9.60
N LYS A 254 -13.73 -11.72 9.99
CA LYS A 254 -12.76 -12.75 9.58
C LYS A 254 -13.43 -13.80 8.71
N ALA A 255 -12.65 -14.44 7.83
CA ALA A 255 -13.12 -15.57 7.03
C ALA A 255 -13.56 -16.74 7.94
N GLU A 256 -12.86 -16.92 9.05
CA GLU A 256 -13.21 -17.84 10.14
C GLU A 256 -13.28 -17.06 11.45
N PRO A 257 -14.48 -16.69 11.94
CA PRO A 257 -14.65 -16.00 13.23
C PRO A 257 -14.03 -16.81 14.38
N GLY A 258 -13.29 -16.14 15.26
CA GLY A 258 -12.51 -16.75 16.34
C GLY A 258 -11.07 -17.11 15.96
N ASN A 259 -10.75 -17.17 14.66
CA ASN A 259 -9.39 -17.40 14.17
C ASN A 259 -8.77 -16.07 13.70
N ASN A 260 -8.02 -15.44 14.60
CA ASN A 260 -7.31 -14.20 14.30
C ASN A 260 -6.29 -14.33 13.18
N ASN A 261 -5.85 -15.52 12.78
CA ASN A 261 -4.91 -15.71 11.66
C ASN A 261 -5.62 -15.88 10.32
N SER A 262 -6.94 -16.07 10.31
CA SER A 262 -7.68 -16.17 9.06
C SER A 262 -7.73 -14.82 8.33
N PRO A 263 -7.85 -14.80 6.99
CA PRO A 263 -7.98 -13.57 6.23
C PRO A 263 -9.20 -12.75 6.66
N ASP A 264 -9.18 -11.42 6.48
CA ASP A 264 -10.38 -10.60 6.67
C ASP A 264 -11.46 -10.97 5.66
N LYS A 265 -12.71 -10.86 6.10
CA LYS A 265 -13.89 -11.05 5.27
C LYS A 265 -14.48 -9.70 4.89
N LEU A 266 -14.53 -9.44 3.58
CA LEU A 266 -15.18 -8.24 3.05
C LEU A 266 -16.67 -8.22 3.42
N VAL A 267 -17.10 -7.12 4.02
CA VAL A 267 -18.52 -6.78 4.22
C VAL A 267 -18.89 -5.65 3.26
N VAL A 268 -20.03 -5.78 2.59
CA VAL A 268 -20.51 -4.78 1.63
C VAL A 268 -21.86 -4.22 2.07
N PHE A 269 -21.92 -2.90 2.25
CA PHE A 269 -23.13 -2.09 2.39
C PHE A 269 -23.49 -1.57 1.01
N ASP A 270 -24.47 -2.17 0.37
CA ASP A 270 -24.78 -1.92 -1.03
C ASP A 270 -25.99 -0.98 -1.15
N ARG A 271 -25.94 -0.05 -2.09
CA ARG A 271 -27.07 0.86 -2.42
C ARG A 271 -27.64 1.64 -1.24
N PHE A 272 -26.81 2.03 -0.27
CA PHE A 272 -27.26 2.88 0.83
C PHE A 272 -27.46 4.33 0.34
N THR A 273 -28.56 4.97 0.72
CA THR A 273 -28.83 6.39 0.42
C THR A 273 -29.03 7.18 1.70
N GLY A 274 -28.19 8.19 1.91
CA GLY A 274 -28.21 9.06 3.08
C GLY A 274 -28.30 10.54 2.70
N TYR A 275 -29.28 11.28 3.23
CA TYR A 275 -29.42 12.72 2.98
C TYR A 275 -30.05 13.45 4.18
N LYS A 276 -29.83 14.77 4.29
CA LYS A 276 -30.36 15.59 5.41
C LYS A 276 -29.99 15.04 6.79
N ILE A 277 -28.80 14.49 6.92
CA ILE A 277 -28.26 13.98 8.20
C ILE A 277 -27.30 15.02 8.75
N ARG A 278 -27.43 15.35 10.03
CA ARG A 278 -26.69 16.47 10.64
C ARG A 278 -25.19 16.22 10.76
N SER A 279 -24.78 15.03 11.21
CA SER A 279 -23.36 14.73 11.42
C SER A 279 -22.78 13.97 10.24
N ARG A 280 -23.16 12.70 10.05
CA ARG A 280 -22.54 11.82 9.04
C ARG A 280 -23.58 10.93 8.41
N ALA A 281 -23.63 10.86 7.08
CA ALA A 281 -24.55 9.93 6.45
C ALA A 281 -24.10 8.49 6.67
N VAL A 282 -22.79 8.25 6.66
CA VAL A 282 -22.19 6.96 6.98
C VAL A 282 -21.08 7.17 8.01
N TRP A 283 -20.91 6.20 8.90
CA TRP A 283 -19.67 6.02 9.63
C TRP A 283 -19.49 4.54 9.85
N ILE A 284 -18.41 4.01 9.31
CA ILE A 284 -18.08 2.60 9.46
C ILE A 284 -16.65 2.50 9.98
N ARG A 285 -16.50 1.94 11.18
CA ARG A 285 -15.20 1.68 11.80
C ARG A 285 -15.03 0.19 12.00
N GLY A 286 -13.96 -0.36 11.44
CA GLY A 286 -13.69 -1.79 11.52
C GLY A 286 -12.58 -2.29 10.58
N GLY A 287 -12.64 -3.57 10.25
CA GLY A 287 -11.72 -4.22 9.30
C GLY A 287 -12.07 -3.92 7.84
N PHE A 288 -12.34 -4.95 7.04
CA PHE A 288 -12.54 -4.79 5.59
C PHE A 288 -14.00 -4.47 5.20
N LEU A 289 -14.42 -3.19 5.34
CA LEU A 289 -15.82 -2.76 5.13
C LEU A 289 -15.98 -1.84 3.90
N LYS A 290 -16.90 -2.15 2.99
CA LYS A 290 -17.11 -1.39 1.76
C LYS A 290 -18.53 -0.84 1.64
N VAL A 291 -18.63 0.43 1.28
CA VAL A 291 -19.86 1.07 0.83
C VAL A 291 -19.84 1.14 -0.70
N HIS A 292 -20.87 0.57 -1.32
CA HIS A 292 -20.91 0.34 -2.76
C HIS A 292 -22.20 0.86 -3.38
N ARG A 293 -22.12 1.49 -4.56
CA ARG A 293 -23.27 2.01 -5.32
C ARG A 293 -24.19 2.89 -4.46
N ALA A 294 -23.59 3.67 -3.57
CA ALA A 294 -24.28 4.42 -2.55
C ALA A 294 -24.39 5.90 -2.93
N SER A 295 -25.25 6.60 -2.19
CA SER A 295 -25.20 8.05 -2.05
C SER A 295 -25.08 8.41 -0.59
N SER A 296 -23.87 8.73 -0.15
CA SER A 296 -23.55 9.02 1.25
C SER A 296 -22.63 10.23 1.39
N ARG A 297 -22.49 10.72 2.63
CA ARG A 297 -21.53 11.72 3.04
C ARG A 297 -20.78 11.28 4.31
N SER A 298 -19.46 11.42 4.30
CA SER A 298 -18.49 11.23 5.39
C SER A 298 -18.28 9.77 5.84
N GLY A 299 -17.06 9.45 6.30
CA GLY A 299 -16.77 8.38 7.26
C GLY A 299 -16.68 6.93 6.75
N GLU A 300 -16.54 6.69 5.44
CA GLU A 300 -16.44 5.34 4.89
C GLU A 300 -15.00 4.84 4.75
N GLN A 301 -14.75 3.55 5.02
CA GLN A 301 -13.44 2.93 4.82
C GLN A 301 -13.12 2.69 3.35
N PHE A 302 -14.09 2.22 2.59
CA PHE A 302 -13.99 2.05 1.15
C PHE A 302 -15.30 2.55 0.52
N LEU A 303 -15.25 3.59 -0.31
CA LEU A 303 -16.40 4.08 -1.08
C LEU A 303 -16.16 3.80 -2.56
N THR A 304 -17.05 3.02 -3.18
CA THR A 304 -16.85 2.55 -4.56
C THR A 304 -18.11 2.65 -5.44
N ASN A 305 -17.94 3.07 -6.69
CA ASN A 305 -19.01 3.14 -7.70
C ASN A 305 -20.22 3.98 -7.23
N SER A 306 -19.97 5.08 -6.52
CA SER A 306 -20.97 5.85 -5.78
C SER A 306 -21.17 7.26 -6.33
N VAL A 307 -22.29 7.89 -5.97
CA VAL A 307 -22.59 9.29 -6.28
C VAL A 307 -22.69 10.06 -4.98
N VAL A 308 -21.92 11.12 -4.82
CA VAL A 308 -21.92 11.92 -3.58
C VAL A 308 -22.34 13.34 -3.91
N LEU A 309 -23.50 13.74 -3.41
CA LEU A 309 -24.06 15.07 -3.65
C LEU A 309 -23.88 15.95 -2.44
N GLY A 310 -23.22 17.09 -2.65
CA GLY A 310 -23.24 18.27 -1.81
C GLY A 310 -24.61 18.95 -1.78
N GLU A 311 -24.69 20.17 -1.26
CA GLU A 311 -25.98 20.81 -1.01
C GLU A 311 -26.56 21.46 -2.27
N SER A 312 -27.86 21.28 -2.46
CA SER A 312 -28.67 21.83 -3.52
C SER A 312 -29.94 22.43 -2.92
N ALA A 313 -30.61 23.34 -3.64
CA ALA A 313 -31.88 23.92 -3.20
C ALA A 313 -32.96 22.88 -2.83
N LEU A 314 -32.80 21.63 -3.28
CA LEU A 314 -33.74 20.53 -3.11
C LEU A 314 -33.43 19.67 -1.88
N ASN A 315 -32.16 19.62 -1.46
CA ASN A 315 -31.72 18.89 -0.27
C ASN A 315 -31.33 19.80 0.90
N LEU A 316 -31.51 21.12 0.78
CA LEU A 316 -31.41 22.06 1.89
C LEU A 316 -32.33 21.59 3.03
N GLY A 317 -31.72 21.30 4.18
CA GLY A 317 -32.41 21.23 5.45
C GLY A 317 -32.47 22.64 6.03
N GLU A 318 -33.64 23.26 6.07
CA GLU A 318 -33.89 24.49 6.83
C GLU A 318 -35.04 24.19 7.80
N PRO A 319 -34.94 24.64 9.08
CA PRO A 319 -34.23 25.83 9.52
C PRO A 319 -33.01 25.59 10.42
N ASP A 320 -32.27 26.66 10.71
CA ASP A 320 -31.35 26.90 11.84
C ASP A 320 -31.87 26.47 13.23
N TYR A 321 -33.06 25.91 13.30
CA TYR A 321 -33.67 25.43 14.51
C TYR A 321 -34.78 24.43 14.23
N ALA A 322 -35.02 23.50 15.15
CA ALA A 322 -36.24 22.70 15.18
C ALA A 322 -37.09 23.14 16.37
N TRP A 323 -38.41 23.08 16.19
CA TRP A 323 -39.35 23.17 17.29
C TRP A 323 -39.64 21.76 17.78
N ILE A 324 -39.22 21.46 19.01
CA ILE A 324 -39.58 20.24 19.72
C ILE A 324 -40.31 20.64 20.99
N ASN A 325 -41.58 20.25 21.15
CA ASN A 325 -42.41 20.56 22.32
C ASN A 325 -42.41 22.06 22.70
N ASN A 326 -42.60 22.95 21.72
CA ASN A 326 -42.50 24.41 21.88
C ASN A 326 -41.13 24.96 22.31
N ASN A 327 -40.09 24.13 22.37
CA ASN A 327 -38.71 24.59 22.54
C ASN A 327 -38.05 24.75 21.18
N LYS A 328 -37.49 25.95 20.96
CA LYS A 328 -36.70 26.28 19.77
C LYS A 328 -35.26 25.81 19.99
N LEU A 329 -34.91 24.65 19.43
CA LEU A 329 -33.53 24.15 19.43
C LEU A 329 -32.78 24.78 18.27
N PHE A 330 -31.79 25.62 18.55
CA PHE A 330 -30.93 26.21 17.51
C PHE A 330 -29.82 25.23 17.09
N TYR A 331 -29.58 25.15 15.79
CA TYR A 331 -28.51 24.34 15.20
C TYR A 331 -27.51 25.25 14.50
N PRO A 332 -26.22 25.23 14.88
CA PRO A 332 -25.21 26.03 14.21
C PRO A 332 -25.04 25.55 12.78
N ARG A 333 -25.42 26.38 11.81
CA ARG A 333 -25.13 26.16 10.39
C ARG A 333 -23.65 26.17 10.06
N GLN A 334 -22.82 26.68 10.95
CA GLN A 334 -21.41 26.94 10.73
C GLN A 334 -20.53 25.69 10.55
N ILE A 335 -21.09 24.48 10.61
CA ILE A 335 -20.35 23.22 10.46
C ILE A 335 -20.06 22.96 8.98
N PRO A 336 -18.78 22.86 8.58
CA PRO A 336 -18.40 22.48 7.22
C PRO A 336 -19.05 21.17 6.74
N ARG A 337 -19.36 21.11 5.44
CA ARG A 337 -19.94 19.91 4.81
C ARG A 337 -18.88 19.12 4.05
N GLN A 338 -18.70 17.87 4.48
CA GLN A 338 -17.71 16.96 3.91
C GLN A 338 -18.44 15.89 3.09
N GLY A 339 -18.03 15.70 1.84
CA GLY A 339 -18.54 14.64 0.97
C GLY A 339 -17.96 13.29 1.39
N PHE A 340 -16.65 13.16 1.38
CA PHE A 340 -15.91 12.00 1.87
C PHE A 340 -14.83 12.48 2.84
N ALA A 341 -14.55 11.72 3.90
CA ALA A 341 -13.54 12.12 4.89
C ALA A 341 -12.56 10.98 5.18
N PHE A 342 -11.28 11.18 4.90
CA PHE A 342 -10.22 10.25 5.28
C PHE A 342 -9.99 10.24 6.80
N TYR A 343 -9.84 9.05 7.39
CA TYR A 343 -9.65 8.88 8.83
C TYR A 343 -8.95 7.54 9.19
N ASP A 344 -7.91 7.60 10.02
CA ASP A 344 -7.19 6.49 10.68
C ASP A 344 -6.55 5.43 9.75
N GLY A 345 -7.35 4.57 9.13
CA GLY A 345 -6.89 3.41 8.35
C GLY A 345 -6.47 3.75 6.92
N PRO A 346 -5.94 2.78 6.15
CA PRO A 346 -5.92 2.92 4.70
C PRO A 346 -7.37 2.97 4.23
N VAL A 347 -7.75 4.11 3.69
CA VAL A 347 -9.12 4.42 3.26
C VAL A 347 -9.11 4.71 1.76
N TYR A 348 -10.12 4.26 1.03
CA TYR A 348 -10.13 4.35 -0.43
C TYR A 348 -11.42 4.91 -1.02
N VAL A 349 -11.27 5.79 -2.01
CA VAL A 349 -12.36 6.31 -2.84
C VAL A 349 -12.10 5.93 -4.29
N GLU A 350 -13.00 5.16 -4.89
CA GLU A 350 -12.82 4.66 -6.25
C GLU A 350 -14.09 4.79 -7.09
N ASN A 351 -13.95 5.28 -8.33
CA ASN A 351 -15.06 5.39 -9.28
C ASN A 351 -16.25 6.16 -8.68
N VAL A 352 -15.96 7.27 -7.99
CA VAL A 352 -16.97 8.10 -7.33
C VAL A 352 -17.14 9.40 -8.10
N TRP A 353 -18.39 9.80 -8.29
CA TRP A 353 -18.72 11.10 -8.85
C TRP A 353 -19.27 12.03 -7.76
N PHE A 354 -18.61 13.17 -7.58
CA PHE A 354 -19.00 14.20 -6.62
C PHE A 354 -19.64 15.38 -7.34
N ASN A 355 -20.71 15.93 -6.77
CA ASN A 355 -21.32 17.16 -7.28
C ASN A 355 -21.78 18.08 -6.14
N ARG A 356 -22.05 19.38 -6.43
CA ARG A 356 -22.69 20.33 -5.51
C ARG A 356 -21.91 20.72 -4.24
N PHE A 357 -20.58 20.71 -4.26
CA PHE A 357 -19.74 21.09 -3.11
C PHE A 357 -19.34 22.57 -3.10
N LYS A 358 -20.32 23.45 -3.34
CA LYS A 358 -20.12 24.90 -3.32
C LYS A 358 -20.30 25.45 -1.91
N SER A 359 -19.24 26.02 -1.34
CA SER A 359 -19.31 26.74 -0.06
C SER A 359 -20.38 27.83 -0.06
N THR A 360 -20.98 28.06 1.10
CA THR A 360 -21.93 29.16 1.35
C THR A 360 -21.26 30.25 2.18
N GLU A 361 -21.95 31.36 2.38
CA GLU A 361 -21.50 32.41 3.32
C GLU A 361 -21.44 31.93 4.78
N ASN A 362 -22.15 30.85 5.11
CA ASN A 362 -22.29 30.35 6.48
C ASN A 362 -21.35 29.18 6.80
N TYR A 363 -20.91 28.42 5.80
CA TYR A 363 -20.08 27.24 5.98
C TYR A 363 -19.39 26.83 4.69
N THR A 364 -18.22 26.23 4.86
CA THR A 364 -17.40 25.66 3.79
C THR A 364 -17.85 24.25 3.42
N MET A 365 -17.54 23.85 2.18
CA MET A 365 -17.86 22.54 1.66
C MET A 365 -16.68 21.96 0.89
N GLY A 366 -16.49 20.63 0.97
CA GLY A 366 -15.51 19.91 0.17
C GLY A 366 -15.98 18.51 -0.20
N ALA A 367 -15.77 18.13 -1.45
CA ALA A 367 -16.12 16.79 -1.94
C ALA A 367 -15.27 15.71 -1.25
N ILE A 368 -13.95 15.89 -1.22
CA ILE A 368 -12.99 15.08 -0.47
C ILE A 368 -12.45 15.93 0.69
N SER A 369 -12.34 15.34 1.86
CA SER A 369 -11.94 16.00 3.10
C SER A 369 -11.29 15.02 4.07
N PHE A 370 -11.06 15.44 5.31
CA PHE A 370 -10.41 14.67 6.38
C PHE A 370 -11.23 14.75 7.66
N HIS A 371 -11.06 13.78 8.56
CA HIS A 371 -11.62 13.91 9.90
C HIS A 371 -11.02 15.13 10.60
N ARG A 372 -11.86 15.94 11.25
CA ARG A 372 -11.47 17.17 11.94
C ARG A 372 -11.45 16.96 13.44
N ASN A 373 -10.72 17.79 14.20
CA ASN A 373 -10.42 17.54 15.62
C ASN A 373 -9.71 16.20 15.81
N ASN A 374 -8.80 15.89 14.90
CA ASN A 374 -8.21 14.58 14.79
C ASN A 374 -6.84 14.54 15.47
N VAL A 375 -6.77 13.81 16.58
CA VAL A 375 -5.52 13.52 17.29
C VAL A 375 -4.79 12.28 16.74
N PHE A 376 -5.46 11.50 15.89
CA PHE A 376 -4.93 10.28 15.29
C PHE A 376 -4.52 10.54 13.85
N TRP A 377 -3.47 9.88 13.39
CA TRP A 377 -2.95 10.14 12.04
C TRP A 377 -3.63 9.26 11.01
N ASN A 378 -4.13 9.85 9.93
CA ASN A 378 -4.63 9.12 8.76
C ASN A 378 -3.51 8.29 8.12
N ALA A 379 -3.86 7.15 7.54
CA ALA A 379 -2.88 6.30 6.89
C ALA A 379 -2.38 6.96 5.58
N PRO A 380 -1.05 7.13 5.41
CA PRO A 380 -0.48 7.78 4.22
C PRO A 380 -0.72 7.06 2.90
N ASN A 381 -1.06 5.77 2.95
CA ASN A 381 -1.40 4.94 1.79
C ASN A 381 -2.92 4.93 1.48
N SER A 382 -3.71 5.79 2.11
CA SER A 382 -5.08 6.08 1.68
C SER A 382 -5.07 6.68 0.28
N ALA A 383 -6.06 6.37 -0.55
CA ALA A 383 -6.03 6.79 -1.96
C ALA A 383 -7.40 7.13 -2.56
N ALA A 384 -7.37 8.01 -3.56
CA ALA A 384 -8.50 8.33 -4.43
C ALA A 384 -8.11 8.03 -5.89
N ARG A 385 -8.99 7.30 -6.61
CA ARG A 385 -8.76 6.88 -8.00
C ARG A 385 -10.04 6.94 -8.83
N ASN A 386 -9.90 7.34 -10.08
CA ASN A 386 -11.00 7.54 -11.02
C ASN A 386 -12.16 8.34 -10.39
N VAL A 387 -11.82 9.45 -9.75
CA VAL A 387 -12.80 10.34 -9.12
C VAL A 387 -13.18 11.46 -10.08
N GLN A 388 -14.48 11.70 -10.22
CA GLN A 388 -15.02 12.71 -11.13
C GLN A 388 -15.77 13.79 -10.36
N PHE A 389 -15.75 15.02 -10.90
CA PHE A 389 -16.40 16.17 -10.28
C PHE A 389 -17.33 16.85 -11.28
N GLY A 390 -18.58 17.09 -10.90
CA GLY A 390 -19.57 17.85 -11.67
C GLY A 390 -19.36 19.36 -11.62
N PHE A 391 -18.21 19.83 -11.12
CA PHE A 391 -17.89 21.23 -10.89
C PHE A 391 -16.37 21.46 -10.96
N ASP A 392 -15.98 22.72 -11.21
CA ASP A 392 -14.60 23.18 -11.18
C ASP A 392 -14.19 23.68 -9.79
N ASP A 393 -12.88 23.72 -9.55
CA ASP A 393 -12.31 24.24 -8.30
C ASP A 393 -12.51 25.75 -8.18
N GLY A 394 -13.17 26.18 -7.11
CA GLY A 394 -13.35 27.61 -6.82
C GLY A 394 -14.45 27.89 -5.79
N PRO A 395 -14.37 29.04 -5.08
CA PRO A 395 -15.37 29.41 -4.08
C PRO A 395 -16.78 29.61 -4.67
N THR A 396 -16.89 29.81 -5.98
CA THR A 396 -18.16 30.04 -6.68
C THR A 396 -18.73 28.79 -7.34
N THR A 397 -17.93 27.74 -7.53
CA THR A 397 -18.26 26.52 -8.30
C THR A 397 -18.20 25.25 -7.43
N GLY A 398 -17.21 25.13 -6.55
CA GLY A 398 -17.08 24.08 -5.54
C GLY A 398 -15.63 23.72 -5.22
N ASN A 399 -15.40 23.01 -4.11
CA ASN A 399 -14.05 22.56 -3.72
C ASN A 399 -13.94 21.04 -3.84
N ARG A 400 -12.98 20.56 -4.65
CA ARG A 400 -12.73 19.12 -4.82
C ARG A 400 -12.13 18.51 -3.57
N VAL A 401 -11.13 19.18 -3.00
CA VAL A 401 -10.48 18.80 -1.75
C VAL A 401 -10.58 19.96 -0.77
N PHE A 402 -10.82 19.67 0.51
CA PHE A 402 -10.94 20.69 1.55
C PHE A 402 -10.56 20.15 2.93
N ASP A 403 -9.70 20.86 3.67
CA ASP A 403 -9.26 20.48 5.03
C ASP A 403 -9.63 21.48 6.14
N GLY A 404 -10.42 22.51 5.83
CA GLY A 404 -10.82 23.53 6.81
C GLY A 404 -9.90 24.76 6.86
N PHE A 405 -10.45 25.87 7.33
CA PHE A 405 -9.77 27.09 7.74
C PHE A 405 -9.84 27.28 9.25
N GLU A 406 -8.99 28.13 9.83
CA GLU A 406 -8.96 28.39 11.26
C GLU A 406 -10.30 28.91 11.80
N GLU A 407 -11.05 29.63 10.98
CA GLU A 407 -12.35 30.19 11.31
C GLU A 407 -13.50 29.17 11.19
N ASP A 408 -13.27 28.00 10.62
CA ASP A 408 -14.30 26.98 10.46
C ASP A 408 -14.64 26.33 11.80
N TYR A 409 -15.94 26.08 12.02
CA TYR A 409 -16.40 25.42 13.23
C TYR A 409 -15.80 24.02 13.39
N GLY A 410 -15.08 23.80 14.49
CA GLY A 410 -14.41 22.53 14.75
C GLY A 410 -13.11 22.35 13.97
N TYR A 411 -12.48 23.47 13.56
CA TYR A 411 -11.06 23.49 13.24
C TYR A 411 -10.22 23.27 14.50
N SER A 412 -9.10 22.60 14.31
CA SER A 412 -8.11 22.31 15.33
C SER A 412 -6.74 22.21 14.69
N ASN A 413 -5.72 22.40 15.52
CA ASN A 413 -4.32 22.28 15.12
C ASN A 413 -3.66 21.06 15.79
N GLU A 414 -4.44 19.97 15.95
CA GLU A 414 -3.93 18.73 16.50
C GLU A 414 -3.01 18.05 15.47
N ASP A 415 -2.07 17.23 15.94
CA ASP A 415 -1.06 16.62 15.07
C ASP A 415 -1.66 15.72 13.97
N GLY A 416 -2.80 15.06 14.22
CA GLY A 416 -3.50 14.27 13.21
C GLY A 416 -4.17 15.12 12.13
N ASP A 417 -4.59 16.35 12.44
CA ASP A 417 -5.08 17.32 11.45
C ASP A 417 -3.91 17.88 10.61
N LYS A 418 -2.72 18.01 11.19
CA LYS A 418 -1.51 18.38 10.44
C LYS A 418 -1.13 17.29 9.44
N GLY A 419 -1.33 16.03 9.84
CA GLY A 419 -1.00 14.84 9.06
C GLY A 419 -1.88 14.53 7.85
N ALA A 420 -2.90 15.35 7.56
CA ALA A 420 -3.88 15.10 6.50
C ALA A 420 -3.21 14.82 5.13
N THR A 421 -3.40 13.59 4.63
CA THR A 421 -2.79 13.12 3.38
C THR A 421 -3.57 12.00 2.67
N PHE A 422 -3.51 11.97 1.34
CA PHE A 422 -3.91 10.80 0.54
C PHE A 422 -3.19 10.79 -0.82
N ILE A 423 -3.15 9.63 -1.47
CA ILE A 423 -2.64 9.47 -2.83
C ILE A 423 -3.75 9.79 -3.81
N TYR A 424 -3.54 10.77 -4.69
CA TYR A 424 -4.40 10.96 -5.85
C TYR A 424 -3.80 10.22 -7.05
N GLU A 425 -4.29 8.99 -7.28
CA GLU A 425 -3.69 8.04 -8.22
C GLU A 425 -3.78 8.50 -9.67
N ASP A 426 -4.84 9.24 -10.03
CA ASP A 426 -5.11 9.71 -11.40
C ASP A 426 -3.97 10.59 -11.96
N ILE A 427 -3.18 11.20 -11.08
CA ILE A 427 -2.00 12.00 -11.44
C ILE A 427 -0.72 11.56 -10.71
N ASN A 428 -0.77 10.43 -9.99
CA ASN A 428 0.30 9.88 -9.16
C ASN A 428 0.99 10.94 -8.27
N LYS A 429 0.21 11.68 -7.48
CA LYS A 429 0.72 12.65 -6.50
C LYS A 429 0.15 12.38 -5.11
N GLN A 430 0.92 12.68 -4.07
CA GLN A 430 0.38 12.78 -2.72
C GLN A 430 -0.25 14.16 -2.53
N VAL A 431 -1.49 14.19 -2.06
CA VAL A 431 -2.15 15.41 -1.59
C VAL A 431 -1.86 15.52 -0.10
N VAL A 432 -1.16 16.57 0.32
CA VAL A 432 -0.74 16.78 1.72
C VAL A 432 -1.13 18.16 2.21
N LYS A 433 -1.40 18.31 3.50
CA LYS A 433 -1.55 19.64 4.10
C LYS A 433 -0.26 20.43 3.93
N PRO A 434 -0.30 21.72 3.57
CA PRO A 434 0.88 22.55 3.30
C PRO A 434 1.58 22.98 4.59
N PHE A 435 1.77 22.05 5.52
CA PHE A 435 2.56 22.23 6.71
C PHE A 435 4.04 22.10 6.32
N PRO A 436 4.92 23.08 6.59
CA PRO A 436 6.26 23.09 5.99
C PRO A 436 7.13 21.88 6.31
N PHE A 437 6.87 21.21 7.44
CA PHE A 437 7.44 19.91 7.78
C PHE A 437 7.16 18.79 6.75
N TYR A 438 6.05 18.85 6.00
CA TYR A 438 5.68 17.85 4.99
C TYR A 438 5.90 18.30 3.56
N VAL A 439 6.07 19.59 3.30
CA VAL A 439 6.28 20.08 1.94
C VAL A 439 7.75 20.33 1.64
N THR A 440 8.06 20.34 0.35
CA THR A 440 9.38 20.65 -0.22
C THR A 440 9.16 21.55 -1.43
N ASP A 441 10.23 22.11 -1.99
CA ASP A 441 10.16 22.94 -3.20
C ASP A 441 9.60 22.20 -4.43
N SER A 442 9.62 20.87 -4.42
CA SER A 442 9.02 20.04 -5.48
C SER A 442 7.49 19.90 -5.38
N CYS A 443 6.89 20.32 -4.26
CA CYS A 443 5.45 20.29 -4.05
C CYS A 443 4.78 21.51 -4.71
N THR A 444 3.66 21.28 -5.38
CA THR A 444 2.86 22.37 -5.99
C THR A 444 1.63 22.65 -5.14
N TYR A 445 1.53 23.85 -4.58
CA TYR A 445 0.34 24.26 -3.82
C TYR A 445 -0.88 24.47 -4.74
N ARG A 446 -2.04 23.99 -4.28
CA ARG A 446 -3.35 24.19 -4.94
C ARG A 446 -4.23 25.03 -4.03
N PHE A 447 -4.29 26.32 -4.33
CA PHE A 447 -5.02 27.32 -3.54
C PHE A 447 -6.47 26.93 -3.23
N HIS A 448 -7.24 26.47 -4.21
CA HIS A 448 -8.64 26.09 -3.99
C HIS A 448 -8.81 24.80 -3.17
N TRP A 449 -7.75 24.00 -3.03
CA TRP A 449 -7.78 22.80 -2.19
C TRP A 449 -7.29 23.08 -0.78
N GLN A 450 -6.53 24.17 -0.60
CA GLN A 450 -5.72 24.43 0.59
C GLN A 450 -4.74 23.29 0.88
N MET A 451 -4.31 22.57 -0.17
CA MET A 451 -3.43 21.40 -0.09
C MET A 451 -2.28 21.54 -1.08
N ALA A 452 -1.18 20.83 -0.80
CA ALA A 452 -0.06 20.69 -1.70
C ALA A 452 -0.09 19.34 -2.44
N LEU A 453 0.27 19.37 -3.73
CA LEU A 453 0.50 18.19 -4.55
C LEU A 453 1.99 17.88 -4.56
N CYS A 454 2.38 16.85 -3.82
CA CYS A 454 3.77 16.45 -3.67
C CYS A 454 4.09 15.22 -4.54
N PRO A 455 5.28 15.18 -5.19
CA PRO A 455 5.75 14.00 -5.90
C PRO A 455 6.17 12.87 -4.95
N HIS A 456 6.47 13.20 -3.70
CA HIS A 456 6.97 12.26 -2.71
C HIS A 456 5.89 11.29 -2.22
N LYS A 457 6.34 10.15 -1.71
CA LYS A 457 5.51 9.28 -0.87
C LYS A 457 5.75 9.60 0.59
N TYR A 458 4.76 9.30 1.42
CA TYR A 458 4.78 9.59 2.84
C TYR A 458 4.49 8.31 3.60
N GLY A 459 5.08 8.18 4.78
CA GLY A 459 4.87 7.05 5.69
C GLY A 459 4.64 7.54 7.10
N LYS A 460 3.94 6.73 7.88
CA LYS A 460 3.64 7.03 9.29
C LYS A 460 4.59 6.22 10.16
N LEU A 461 5.09 6.85 11.21
CA LEU A 461 5.97 6.28 12.21
C LEU A 461 5.27 6.39 13.54
N ASN A 462 5.31 5.30 14.29
CA ASN A 462 4.62 5.18 15.55
C ASN A 462 5.64 4.86 16.63
N VAL A 463 5.78 5.71 17.63
CA VAL A 463 6.65 5.54 18.79
C VAL A 463 5.80 5.16 19.99
N ARG A 464 5.97 3.94 20.51
CA ARG A 464 5.21 3.45 21.66
C ARG A 464 6.15 3.13 22.81
N VAL A 465 5.89 3.79 23.93
CA VAL A 465 6.60 3.60 25.21
C VAL A 465 6.07 2.36 25.90
N THR A 466 6.98 1.48 26.35
CA THR A 466 6.63 0.23 27.06
C THR A 466 7.02 0.23 28.53
N ALA A 467 8.04 1.00 28.92
CA ALA A 467 8.45 1.12 30.31
C ALA A 467 8.98 2.52 30.65
N MET A 468 8.59 3.02 31.82
CA MET A 468 9.13 4.23 32.47
C MET A 468 10.08 3.84 33.61
N GLY A 469 11.02 4.71 33.98
CA GLY A 469 11.78 4.54 35.22
C GLY A 469 10.88 4.66 36.47
N PRO A 470 11.29 4.10 37.62
CA PRO A 470 10.51 4.20 38.86
C PRO A 470 10.28 5.66 39.28
N GLY A 471 9.02 6.10 39.32
CA GLY A 471 8.63 7.46 39.71
C GLY A 471 8.72 8.50 38.58
N GLU A 472 9.01 8.09 37.35
CA GLU A 472 9.07 8.98 36.18
C GLU A 472 7.74 9.03 35.42
N THR A 473 7.39 10.21 34.92
CA THR A 473 6.25 10.43 34.02
C THR A 473 6.71 10.51 32.57
N ARG A 474 5.86 10.10 31.61
CA ARG A 474 6.16 10.19 30.17
C ARG A 474 6.47 11.63 29.81
N SER A 475 7.64 11.86 29.21
CA SER A 475 8.01 13.17 28.66
C SER A 475 7.38 13.39 27.30
N GLU A 476 7.18 14.66 26.94
CA GLU A 476 6.78 15.05 25.59
C GLU A 476 7.85 14.63 24.56
N LEU A 477 7.39 14.15 23.40
CA LEU A 477 8.22 13.60 22.33
C LEU A 477 8.00 14.40 21.06
N GLU A 478 9.01 15.14 20.64
CA GLU A 478 8.98 15.88 19.40
C GLU A 478 9.70 15.16 18.26
N MET A 479 9.23 15.35 17.03
CA MET A 479 10.00 15.03 15.83
C MET A 479 10.41 16.30 15.10
N ARG A 480 11.68 16.41 14.75
CA ARG A 480 12.27 17.49 13.95
C ARG A 480 12.74 16.94 12.62
N ARG A 481 12.68 17.75 11.56
CA ARG A 481 13.27 17.43 10.25
C ARG A 481 14.57 18.24 10.15
N ASP A 482 15.68 17.59 9.85
CA ASP A 482 17.01 18.18 10.13
C ASP A 482 17.41 19.28 9.11
N ASP A 483 16.72 19.36 7.97
CA ASP A 483 16.95 20.32 6.89
C ASP A 483 16.14 21.63 7.03
N ILE A 484 15.30 21.77 8.07
CA ILE A 484 14.50 22.98 8.33
C ILE A 484 14.94 23.72 9.62
N PRO A 485 15.02 25.07 9.62
CA PRO A 485 15.34 25.86 10.81
C PRO A 485 14.28 25.73 11.91
N THR A 486 14.71 25.76 13.18
CA THR A 486 14.02 25.12 14.32
C THR A 486 12.92 25.90 15.06
N GLU A 487 12.54 27.14 14.73
CA GLU A 487 11.82 27.95 15.74
C GLU A 487 10.28 27.89 15.79
N GLU A 488 9.51 27.36 14.82
CA GLU A 488 8.02 27.39 14.93
C GLU A 488 7.23 26.17 14.41
N GLU A 489 7.84 25.00 14.13
CA GLU A 489 7.17 23.89 13.42
C GLU A 489 7.43 22.47 13.98
N THR A 490 7.31 22.29 15.29
CA THR A 490 7.47 20.98 15.93
C THR A 490 6.16 20.18 15.99
N LEU A 491 6.24 18.87 15.73
CA LEU A 491 5.17 17.92 16.01
C LEU A 491 5.40 17.37 17.42
N THR A 492 4.45 17.55 18.33
CA THR A 492 4.67 17.33 19.77
C THR A 492 4.37 15.90 20.21
N GLY A 493 3.71 15.09 19.36
CA GLY A 493 3.52 13.66 19.58
C GLY A 493 2.77 13.31 20.87
N GLU A 494 2.19 14.31 21.55
CA GLU A 494 1.78 14.27 22.97
C GLU A 494 0.77 13.15 23.27
N ARG A 495 -0.11 12.84 22.32
CA ARG A 495 -1.20 11.87 22.54
C ARG A 495 -0.93 10.48 21.96
N SER A 496 -0.30 10.39 20.79
CA SER A 496 -0.21 9.13 20.02
C SER A 496 1.22 8.68 19.72
N GLY A 497 2.23 9.56 19.86
CA GLY A 497 3.61 9.25 19.45
C GLY A 497 3.72 8.95 17.95
N GLN A 498 2.80 9.44 17.13
CA GLN A 498 2.73 9.20 15.69
C GLN A 498 3.27 10.40 14.93
N PHE A 499 4.03 10.13 13.86
CA PHE A 499 4.61 11.15 13.00
C PHE A 499 4.59 10.72 11.55
N MET A 500 4.32 11.63 10.63
CA MET A 500 4.49 11.37 9.20
C MET A 500 5.88 11.84 8.73
N ALA A 501 6.50 11.04 7.88
CA ALA A 501 7.77 11.34 7.25
C ALA A 501 7.69 11.21 5.73
N ILE A 502 8.50 12.01 5.04
CA ILE A 502 8.75 11.90 3.62
C ILE A 502 9.62 10.66 3.41
N LEU A 503 9.19 9.79 2.52
CA LEU A 503 9.86 8.54 2.21
C LEU A 503 10.86 8.72 1.06
N GLY A 504 11.89 7.86 1.03
CA GLY A 504 12.93 7.87 0.00
C GLY A 504 14.30 8.37 0.49
N GLY A 505 14.47 8.59 1.80
CA GLY A 505 15.80 8.77 2.41
C GLY A 505 16.52 10.10 2.13
N THR A 506 15.88 11.04 1.42
CA THR A 506 16.44 12.37 1.11
C THR A 506 16.34 13.35 2.28
N HIS A 507 15.50 13.06 3.27
CA HIS A 507 15.33 13.86 4.48
C HIS A 507 15.67 13.00 5.71
N SER A 508 16.25 13.63 6.72
CA SER A 508 16.51 13.02 8.02
C SER A 508 15.72 13.73 9.11
N TYR A 509 15.43 13.00 10.17
CA TYR A 509 14.57 13.43 11.24
C TYR A 509 15.21 13.11 12.59
N THR A 510 14.93 13.91 13.61
CA THR A 510 15.43 13.68 14.97
C THR A 510 14.26 13.65 15.95
N LEU A 511 14.22 12.64 16.83
CA LEU A 511 13.30 12.54 17.94
C LEU A 511 13.90 13.20 19.19
N HIS A 512 13.14 14.12 19.79
CA HIS A 512 13.56 14.89 20.96
C HIS A 512 12.61 14.61 22.13
N TRP A 513 13.15 14.10 23.22
CA TRP A 513 12.41 14.01 24.48
C TRP A 513 12.63 15.29 25.28
N GLN A 514 11.56 16.02 25.61
CA GLN A 514 11.65 17.28 26.38
C GLN A 514 11.99 17.07 27.87
N GLY A 515 11.99 15.81 28.33
CA GLY A 515 12.27 15.43 29.72
C GLY A 515 13.03 14.10 29.80
N ASN A 516 12.67 13.27 30.77
CA ASN A 516 13.21 11.91 30.91
C ASN A 516 12.89 11.04 29.69
N ILE A 517 13.92 10.38 29.16
CA ILE A 517 13.78 9.36 28.12
C ILE A 517 13.19 8.10 28.77
N PRO A 518 12.15 7.48 28.17
CA PRO A 518 11.59 6.23 28.69
C PRO A 518 12.65 5.11 28.71
N LYS A 519 12.52 4.21 29.69
CA LYS A 519 13.42 3.06 29.84
C LYS A 519 13.36 2.15 28.62
N GLU A 520 12.17 1.93 28.08
CA GLU A 520 11.93 1.10 26.90
C GLU A 520 10.85 1.73 26.02
N PHE A 521 11.12 1.78 24.72
CA PHE A 521 10.17 2.19 23.70
C PHE A 521 10.47 1.44 22.40
N TYR A 522 9.45 1.32 21.53
CA TYR A 522 9.59 0.76 20.19
C TYR A 522 9.05 1.72 19.15
N ILE A 523 9.58 1.61 17.94
CA ILE A 523 9.13 2.37 16.78
C ILE A 523 8.66 1.38 15.72
N TYR A 524 7.56 1.66 15.05
CA TYR A 524 7.07 0.88 13.91
C TYR A 524 6.45 1.79 12.84
N GLY A 525 6.48 1.36 11.58
CA GLY A 525 6.03 2.16 10.45
C GLY A 525 4.75 1.62 9.80
N ASP A 526 3.86 2.51 9.36
CA ASP A 526 2.69 2.22 8.53
C ASP A 526 2.80 2.94 7.18
N GLY A 527 2.41 2.28 6.08
CA GLY A 527 2.54 2.85 4.74
C GLY A 527 3.99 3.04 4.28
N ILE A 528 4.94 2.35 4.92
CA ILE A 528 6.36 2.34 4.56
C ILE A 528 6.64 1.03 3.81
N GLU A 529 6.85 1.13 2.51
CA GLU A 529 7.21 -0.01 1.66
C GLU A 529 8.66 -0.44 1.88
N LYS A 530 8.98 -1.69 1.52
CA LYS A 530 10.28 -2.36 1.82
C LYS A 530 11.53 -1.59 1.34
N LEU A 531 11.37 -0.68 0.39
CA LEU A 531 12.42 0.10 -0.29
C LEU A 531 12.45 1.58 0.15
N LEU A 532 11.47 2.00 0.96
CA LEU A 532 11.33 3.35 1.46
C LEU A 532 11.83 3.39 2.91
N PHE A 533 12.84 4.22 3.19
CA PHE A 533 13.42 4.34 4.52
C PHE A 533 13.39 5.79 5.02
N VAL A 534 13.44 5.93 6.34
CA VAL A 534 13.48 7.22 7.04
C VAL A 534 14.65 7.18 8.02
N LYS A 535 15.48 8.23 8.01
CA LYS A 535 16.64 8.35 8.91
C LYS A 535 16.21 9.03 10.21
N PHE A 536 16.53 8.40 11.35
CA PHE A 536 16.21 8.92 12.69
C PHE A 536 17.41 9.02 13.61
N ALA A 537 17.54 10.13 14.33
CA ALA A 537 18.42 10.29 15.49
C ALA A 537 17.59 10.54 16.77
N SER A 538 18.13 10.25 17.95
CA SER A 538 17.55 10.66 19.24
C SER A 538 18.61 11.43 20.03
N LEU A 539 18.32 12.67 20.45
CA LEU A 539 19.26 13.51 21.20
C LEU A 539 18.97 13.50 22.71
N ASN A 540 20.04 13.58 23.52
CA ASN A 540 20.03 13.50 24.98
C ASN A 540 20.62 14.78 25.59
N PRO A 541 19.92 15.50 26.49
CA PRO A 541 20.55 16.56 27.28
C PRO A 541 20.92 16.02 28.69
N ARG A 542 22.21 15.88 29.03
CA ARG A 542 22.62 15.80 30.45
C ARG A 542 23.87 16.61 30.80
N GLY A 543 23.77 17.28 31.95
CA GLY A 543 24.76 18.18 32.55
C GLY A 543 25.99 17.50 33.17
N PRO A 544 26.91 18.29 33.75
CA PRO A 544 28.31 17.94 33.93
C PRO A 544 28.50 17.04 35.15
N GLY A 545 28.98 15.81 34.96
CA GLY A 545 29.37 14.97 36.10
C GLY A 545 29.60 13.48 35.86
N ILE A 546 29.43 12.96 34.63
CA ILE A 546 29.69 11.55 34.33
C ILE A 546 30.59 11.48 33.10
N THR A 547 31.79 10.94 33.27
CA THR A 547 32.69 10.57 32.17
C THR A 547 32.04 9.45 31.36
N ASP A 548 31.66 9.73 30.12
CA ASP A 548 30.90 8.82 29.28
C ASP A 548 31.76 8.27 28.14
N THR A 549 32.01 6.96 28.18
CA THR A 549 32.51 6.18 27.05
C THR A 549 31.30 5.59 26.32
N CYS A 550 30.64 6.39 25.48
CA CYS A 550 29.58 5.93 24.59
C CYS A 550 30.08 5.94 23.13
N ASN A 551 30.55 4.77 22.66
CA ASN A 551 30.91 4.48 21.27
C ASN A 551 29.81 3.61 20.62
N GLY A 552 29.00 4.17 19.69
CA GLY A 552 28.09 3.40 18.83
C GLY A 552 26.64 3.90 18.74
N THR A 553 26.07 3.73 17.54
CA THR A 553 24.92 4.42 16.90
C THR A 553 23.51 4.14 17.45
N CYS A 554 22.62 5.13 17.25
CA CYS A 554 21.16 5.04 17.31
C CYS A 554 20.59 4.05 16.25
N PRO A 555 19.43 3.40 16.49
CA PRO A 555 18.88 2.39 15.59
C PRO A 555 18.35 2.98 14.27
N MET A 556 18.75 2.40 13.14
CA MET A 556 17.99 2.47 11.88
C MET A 556 16.89 1.40 11.91
N LEU A 557 15.63 1.78 11.69
CA LEU A 557 14.56 0.82 11.44
C LEU A 557 14.67 0.27 10.02
N ARG A 558 15.18 -0.96 9.88
CA ARG A 558 14.96 -1.80 8.70
C ARG A 558 13.93 -2.86 9.07
N THR A 559 12.75 -2.84 8.47
CA THR A 559 11.78 -3.92 8.64
C THR A 559 12.08 -5.05 7.64
N TRP A 560 12.48 -6.21 8.15
CA TRP A 560 12.59 -7.45 7.39
C TRP A 560 11.30 -8.27 7.57
N GLY A 561 10.51 -8.42 6.50
CA GLY A 561 9.35 -9.33 6.47
C GLY A 561 9.71 -10.63 5.74
N ALA A 562 9.52 -11.76 6.43
CA ALA A 562 9.79 -13.11 5.94
C ALA A 562 8.96 -13.49 4.70
N GLY A 563 9.52 -14.39 3.89
CA GLY A 563 8.97 -14.80 2.61
C GLY A 563 7.56 -15.39 2.68
N SER A 564 6.71 -14.93 1.75
CA SER A 564 5.64 -15.76 1.21
C SER A 564 5.54 -15.52 -0.30
N THR A 565 5.55 -16.63 -1.04
CA THR A 565 5.51 -16.72 -2.49
C THR A 565 4.06 -16.58 -3.00
N LYS A 566 3.55 -15.35 -3.18
CA LYS A 566 2.32 -15.12 -3.96
C LYS A 566 2.35 -13.76 -4.69
N PRO A 567 1.78 -13.67 -5.91
CA PRO A 567 1.71 -12.42 -6.67
C PRO A 567 0.82 -11.39 -5.97
N PHE A 568 1.12 -10.10 -6.16
CA PHE A 568 0.38 -8.94 -5.64
C PHE A 568 -1.12 -9.02 -6.02
N ASP A 569 -1.98 -9.34 -5.04
CA ASP A 569 -3.39 -8.96 -4.97
C ASP A 569 -3.53 -8.12 -3.69
N SER A 570 -3.99 -6.88 -3.80
CA SER A 570 -4.05 -5.87 -2.74
C SER A 570 -5.12 -6.15 -1.67
N ARG A 571 -5.35 -7.42 -1.30
CA ARG A 571 -6.53 -7.89 -0.54
C ARG A 571 -6.23 -9.04 0.43
N GLN A 572 -5.16 -8.94 1.22
CA GLN A 572 -5.00 -9.74 2.43
C GLN A 572 -4.48 -8.84 3.58
N PRO A 573 -5.14 -8.81 4.75
CA PRO A 573 -4.55 -8.26 5.96
C PRO A 573 -3.50 -9.25 6.45
N VAL A 574 -2.30 -8.76 6.70
CA VAL A 574 -1.26 -9.56 7.36
C VAL A 574 -1.66 -9.71 8.83
N ASN A 575 -2.39 -10.77 9.13
CA ASN A 575 -2.52 -11.26 10.50
C ASN A 575 -1.25 -12.07 10.82
N GLY A 576 -0.22 -11.36 11.29
CA GLY A 576 0.86 -11.96 12.06
C GLY A 576 0.65 -11.63 13.52
N SER A 577 0.52 -12.64 14.38
CA SER A 577 0.64 -12.44 15.82
C SER A 577 2.00 -11.82 16.11
N PHE A 578 2.00 -10.60 16.66
CA PHE A 578 3.18 -9.93 17.20
C PHE A 578 3.68 -10.67 18.45
N SER A 579 4.39 -11.79 18.27
CA SER A 579 5.22 -12.40 19.32
C SER A 579 6.70 -12.49 18.94
N ASP A 580 7.08 -12.19 17.69
CA ASP A 580 8.48 -12.31 17.23
C ASP A 580 9.24 -10.97 17.15
N TRP A 581 8.67 -9.89 17.67
CA TRP A 581 9.30 -8.57 17.68
C TRP A 581 9.73 -8.20 19.11
N SER A 582 10.87 -8.75 19.52
CA SER A 582 11.63 -8.22 20.65
C SER A 582 13.06 -7.95 20.19
N TYR A 583 13.40 -6.67 20.03
CA TYR A 583 14.79 -6.24 19.98
C TYR A 583 15.16 -5.66 21.35
N TRP A 584 16.04 -6.37 22.04
CA TRP A 584 16.71 -5.91 23.26
C TRP A 584 17.92 -5.06 22.83
N GLY A 585 17.86 -3.74 23.06
CA GLY A 585 18.99 -2.85 22.81
C GLY A 585 20.00 -2.87 23.95
N GLN A 586 21.12 -3.58 23.80
CA GLN A 586 22.39 -3.24 24.46
C GLN A 586 23.30 -2.60 23.40
N CYS A 587 23.69 -1.34 23.61
CA CYS A 587 24.60 -0.61 22.71
C CYS A 587 26.02 -1.19 22.77
N SER A 588 26.53 -1.64 21.63
CA SER A 588 27.98 -1.67 21.40
C SER A 588 28.32 -1.59 19.91
N GLN A 589 29.31 -0.72 19.61
CA GLN A 589 30.11 -0.58 18.39
C GLN A 589 29.66 0.42 17.31
N SER A 590 30.69 1.11 16.80
CA SER A 590 30.71 2.26 15.88
C SER A 590 30.34 1.92 14.43
N CYS A 591 29.52 2.75 13.79
CA CYS A 591 29.35 2.78 12.33
C CYS A 591 29.89 4.12 11.79
N GLY A 592 30.77 4.07 10.78
CA GLY A 592 31.17 5.26 10.03
C GLY A 592 30.07 5.67 9.05
N GLU A 593 29.81 6.97 8.93
CA GLU A 593 28.93 7.53 7.90
C GLU A 593 29.60 7.41 6.51
N GLU A 594 28.84 6.99 5.49
CA GLU A 594 29.27 7.10 4.09
C GLU A 594 29.05 8.54 3.61
N THR A 595 30.10 9.18 3.09
CA THR A 595 30.03 10.54 2.57
C THR A 595 29.28 10.58 1.23
N VAL A 596 28.53 11.66 0.93
CA VAL A 596 27.89 11.92 -0.37
C VAL A 596 28.30 13.30 -0.92
N PRO A 597 28.25 13.54 -2.25
CA PRO A 597 28.55 14.86 -2.82
C PRO A 597 27.60 15.95 -2.32
N ASP A 598 28.11 17.18 -2.23
CA ASP A 598 27.30 18.37 -2.01
C ASP A 598 26.46 18.72 -3.26
N VAL A 599 25.61 19.75 -3.15
CA VAL A 599 24.73 20.23 -4.23
C VAL A 599 25.48 20.68 -5.50
N ASN A 600 26.79 20.87 -5.44
CA ASN A 600 27.64 21.24 -6.57
C ASN A 600 28.45 20.04 -7.12
N GLY A 601 28.23 18.83 -6.60
CA GLY A 601 28.96 17.62 -6.98
C GLY A 601 30.34 17.49 -6.35
N ASN A 602 30.67 18.28 -5.31
CA ASN A 602 31.95 18.18 -4.60
C ASN A 602 31.84 17.18 -3.44
N CYS A 603 32.85 16.33 -3.28
CA CYS A 603 32.92 15.38 -2.17
C CYS A 603 33.59 16.01 -0.95
N PRO A 604 32.88 16.17 0.19
CA PRO A 604 33.45 16.81 1.39
C PRO A 604 34.45 15.93 2.15
N SER A 605 34.35 14.61 1.99
CA SER A 605 35.31 13.60 2.43
C SER A 605 35.16 12.34 1.56
N TYR A 606 36.09 11.40 1.70
CA TYR A 606 36.12 10.17 0.89
C TYR A 606 36.17 8.94 1.81
N PRO A 607 35.54 7.80 1.45
CA PRO A 607 34.83 7.54 0.19
C PRO A 607 33.48 8.28 0.11
N CYS A 608 33.15 8.75 -1.11
CA CYS A 608 32.01 9.62 -1.39
C CYS A 608 31.07 8.94 -2.40
N LYS A 609 29.89 8.48 -1.99
CA LYS A 609 28.95 7.76 -2.86
C LYS A 609 28.36 8.70 -3.91
N ILE A 610 28.75 8.52 -5.17
CA ILE A 610 28.36 9.36 -6.30
C ILE A 610 27.21 8.78 -7.12
N PHE A 611 26.91 7.49 -6.96
CA PHE A 611 25.81 6.83 -7.65
C PHE A 611 25.34 5.60 -6.86
N GLU A 612 24.04 5.35 -6.88
CA GLU A 612 23.41 4.15 -6.32
C GLU A 612 22.15 3.85 -7.13
N ASP A 613 21.98 2.59 -7.52
CA ASP A 613 20.76 2.06 -8.08
C ASP A 613 20.41 0.76 -7.36
N ASN A 614 19.28 0.74 -6.66
CA ASN A 614 18.77 -0.46 -5.97
C ASN A 614 17.77 -1.22 -6.84
N PHE A 615 17.62 -0.82 -8.12
CA PHE A 615 16.70 -1.43 -9.08
C PHE A 615 15.28 -1.58 -8.53
N ASP A 616 14.77 -0.54 -7.85
CA ASP A 616 13.37 -0.46 -7.39
C ASP A 616 12.40 -0.34 -8.57
N SER A 617 12.86 0.31 -9.63
CA SER A 617 12.24 0.38 -10.96
C SER A 617 13.34 0.47 -12.02
N PHE A 618 13.00 0.24 -13.29
CA PHE A 618 13.97 0.42 -14.37
C PHE A 618 14.05 1.91 -14.76
N ASP A 619 15.11 2.60 -14.35
CA ASP A 619 15.30 4.02 -14.66
C ASP A 619 15.87 4.22 -16.07
N PHE A 620 14.99 4.61 -17.01
CA PHE A 620 15.36 4.93 -18.40
C PHE A 620 16.16 6.23 -18.55
N GLN A 621 16.34 7.02 -17.49
CA GLN A 621 17.28 8.16 -17.51
C GLN A 621 18.72 7.71 -17.30
N VAL A 622 18.93 6.61 -16.57
CA VAL A 622 20.24 6.03 -16.33
C VAL A 622 20.57 4.98 -17.38
N TRP A 623 19.70 3.99 -17.52
CA TRP A 623 19.95 2.76 -18.28
C TRP A 623 19.28 2.79 -19.65
N GLU A 624 20.05 2.46 -20.67
CA GLU A 624 19.54 2.19 -22.02
C GLU A 624 19.81 0.74 -22.43
N HIS A 625 18.86 0.12 -23.11
CA HIS A 625 19.04 -1.19 -23.72
C HIS A 625 19.86 -1.09 -25.00
N GLU A 626 20.77 -2.04 -25.19
CA GLU A 626 21.33 -2.32 -26.49
C GLU A 626 20.40 -3.24 -27.29
N ILE A 627 20.16 -2.87 -28.55
CA ILE A 627 19.29 -3.59 -29.47
C ILE A 627 20.11 -3.97 -30.69
N THR A 628 20.55 -5.22 -30.76
CA THR A 628 21.38 -5.75 -31.86
C THR A 628 21.48 -7.28 -31.83
N ALA A 629 21.65 -7.89 -33.00
CA ALA A 629 21.88 -9.31 -33.23
C ALA A 629 23.36 -9.67 -33.50
N ASN A 630 24.28 -8.70 -33.40
CA ASN A 630 25.70 -8.89 -33.73
C ASN A 630 26.53 -9.52 -32.58
N GLY A 631 25.93 -9.81 -31.42
CA GLY A 631 26.57 -10.57 -30.34
C GLY A 631 27.90 -10.00 -29.83
N ASN A 632 27.92 -8.71 -29.47
CA ASN A 632 29.03 -7.95 -28.85
C ASN A 632 30.47 -8.24 -29.38
N GLY A 633 30.63 -8.65 -30.65
CA GLY A 633 31.93 -8.95 -31.25
C GLY A 633 32.41 -10.40 -31.13
N ASP A 634 31.76 -11.26 -30.31
CA ASP A 634 32.11 -12.68 -30.12
C ASP A 634 31.13 -13.65 -30.85
N MET A 635 30.29 -13.11 -31.73
CA MET A 635 29.24 -13.86 -32.45
C MET A 635 28.35 -14.71 -31.53
N GLU A 636 28.01 -14.14 -30.37
CA GLU A 636 27.14 -14.76 -29.36
C GLU A 636 25.76 -15.12 -29.96
N PHE A 637 25.10 -16.15 -29.42
CA PHE A 637 23.93 -16.77 -30.06
C PHE A 637 22.59 -16.09 -29.73
N GLN A 638 22.61 -15.02 -28.94
CA GLN A 638 21.47 -14.20 -28.63
C GLN A 638 21.42 -12.94 -29.49
N TYR A 639 20.22 -12.37 -29.67
CA TYR A 639 20.09 -10.95 -29.96
C TYR A 639 19.61 -10.22 -28.71
N TYR A 640 20.15 -9.02 -28.49
CA TYR A 640 19.75 -8.15 -27.39
C TYR A 640 18.52 -7.35 -27.79
N THR A 641 17.56 -7.25 -26.87
CA THR A 641 16.28 -6.58 -27.09
C THR A 641 15.76 -5.91 -25.83
N ASN A 642 15.01 -4.82 -26.00
CA ASN A 642 14.22 -4.20 -24.94
C ASN A 642 12.88 -4.95 -24.79
N ASN A 643 12.92 -6.18 -24.26
CA ASN A 643 11.72 -6.98 -24.00
C ASN A 643 11.63 -7.36 -22.52
N ARG A 644 10.44 -7.25 -21.93
CA ARG A 644 10.19 -7.58 -20.52
C ARG A 644 10.28 -9.07 -20.20
N SER A 645 10.30 -9.96 -21.20
CA SER A 645 10.67 -11.35 -20.99
C SER A 645 12.17 -11.56 -20.78
N ASN A 646 13.00 -10.58 -21.14
CA ASN A 646 14.46 -10.67 -21.08
C ASN A 646 15.10 -9.70 -20.08
N SER A 647 14.48 -8.55 -19.81
CA SER A 647 14.91 -7.65 -18.75
C SER A 647 13.73 -7.00 -18.04
N TYR A 648 13.70 -7.13 -16.73
CA TYR A 648 12.64 -6.58 -15.89
C TYR A 648 13.13 -6.37 -14.46
N VAL A 649 12.50 -5.45 -13.77
CA VAL A 649 12.68 -5.24 -12.34
C VAL A 649 11.51 -5.90 -11.60
N ARG A 650 11.81 -6.70 -10.58
CA ARG A 650 10.81 -7.28 -9.68
C ARG A 650 11.36 -7.34 -8.26
N ASP A 651 10.61 -6.81 -7.30
CA ASP A 651 10.94 -6.83 -5.88
C ASP A 651 12.31 -6.19 -5.53
N GLY A 652 12.69 -5.09 -6.21
CA GLY A 652 13.97 -4.41 -5.99
C GLY A 652 15.17 -5.13 -6.60
N VAL A 653 14.94 -5.99 -7.60
CA VAL A 653 16.00 -6.76 -8.25
C VAL A 653 15.82 -6.64 -9.77
N LEU A 654 16.88 -6.26 -10.47
CA LEU A 654 16.96 -6.33 -11.92
C LEU A 654 17.25 -7.78 -12.33
N TYR A 655 16.38 -8.33 -13.18
CA TYR A 655 16.57 -9.62 -13.83
C TYR A 655 16.98 -9.39 -15.28
N ILE A 656 18.04 -10.04 -15.73
CA ILE A 656 18.39 -10.21 -17.15
C ILE A 656 18.34 -11.71 -17.45
N LYS A 657 17.40 -12.14 -18.30
CA LYS A 657 17.03 -13.54 -18.51
C LYS A 657 17.09 -13.93 -20.00
N PRO A 658 17.72 -15.05 -20.36
CA PRO A 658 17.68 -15.56 -21.73
C PRO A 658 16.35 -16.29 -22.01
N THR A 659 15.81 -16.11 -23.22
CA THR A 659 14.63 -16.86 -23.70
C THR A 659 14.85 -17.35 -25.12
N LEU A 660 14.08 -18.34 -25.58
CA LEU A 660 14.24 -18.85 -26.95
C LEU A 660 13.57 -17.90 -27.96
N THR A 661 14.25 -17.59 -29.06
CA THR A 661 13.67 -16.85 -30.20
C THR A 661 12.47 -17.58 -30.80
N ALA A 662 12.52 -18.92 -30.82
CA ALA A 662 11.43 -19.75 -31.31
C ALA A 662 10.15 -19.65 -30.46
N ASN A 663 10.22 -19.23 -29.20
CA ASN A 663 9.00 -19.01 -28.39
C ASN A 663 8.19 -17.82 -28.93
N THR A 664 8.84 -16.86 -29.57
CA THR A 664 8.19 -15.68 -30.17
C THR A 664 7.76 -15.93 -31.63
N TYR A 665 8.64 -16.52 -32.44
CA TYR A 665 8.45 -16.59 -33.89
C TYR A 665 8.24 -18.01 -34.45
N GLY A 666 8.32 -19.04 -33.61
CA GLY A 666 8.31 -20.45 -34.03
C GLY A 666 9.66 -20.94 -34.56
N GLU A 667 9.89 -22.26 -34.50
CA GLU A 667 11.20 -22.84 -34.86
C GLU A 667 11.59 -22.62 -36.33
N SER A 668 10.61 -22.68 -37.24
CA SER A 668 10.83 -22.46 -38.68
C SER A 668 11.35 -21.06 -39.01
N PHE A 669 11.11 -20.07 -38.13
CA PHE A 669 11.60 -18.71 -38.32
C PHE A 669 13.13 -18.65 -38.28
N LEU A 670 13.77 -19.48 -37.46
CA LEU A 670 15.22 -19.47 -37.31
C LEU A 670 15.96 -19.74 -38.63
N SER A 671 15.41 -20.60 -39.48
CA SER A 671 16.06 -21.05 -40.72
C SER A 671 15.54 -20.38 -42.00
N SER A 672 14.50 -19.55 -41.92
CA SER A 672 13.85 -18.95 -43.10
C SER A 672 13.27 -17.55 -42.92
N GLY A 673 13.16 -17.08 -41.67
CA GLY A 673 12.62 -15.77 -41.35
C GLY A 673 13.62 -14.64 -41.59
N THR A 674 13.13 -13.41 -41.42
CA THR A 674 13.97 -12.21 -41.36
C THR A 674 13.70 -11.51 -40.04
N LEU A 675 14.70 -11.46 -39.16
CA LEU A 675 14.71 -10.62 -37.96
C LEU A 675 15.04 -9.19 -38.39
N ASP A 676 14.18 -8.23 -38.04
CA ASP A 676 14.36 -6.82 -38.31
C ASP A 676 14.17 -6.05 -37.01
N LEU A 677 15.25 -5.44 -36.52
CA LEU A 677 15.32 -4.71 -35.25
C LEU A 677 15.19 -3.19 -35.46
N TRP A 678 14.88 -2.73 -36.67
CA TRP A 678 14.59 -1.32 -36.91
C TRP A 678 13.18 -0.97 -36.41
N GLY A 679 13.09 -0.47 -35.16
CA GLY A 679 11.87 0.08 -34.58
C GLY A 679 11.49 1.46 -35.14
N SER A 680 10.22 1.86 -34.98
CA SER A 680 9.72 3.19 -35.38
C SER A 680 9.91 4.28 -34.30
N SER A 681 10.35 3.90 -33.09
CA SER A 681 10.57 4.78 -31.93
C SER A 681 12.06 4.85 -31.59
N PRO A 682 12.63 6.01 -31.24
CA PRO A 682 14.05 6.15 -30.89
C PRO A 682 14.54 5.21 -29.78
N ALA A 683 13.66 4.82 -28.85
CA ALA A 683 13.99 3.90 -27.74
C ALA A 683 14.09 2.43 -28.17
N ASP A 684 13.52 2.08 -29.33
CA ASP A 684 13.52 0.73 -29.89
C ASP A 684 14.31 0.66 -31.21
N SER A 685 15.03 1.73 -31.54
CA SER A 685 15.94 1.78 -32.67
C SER A 685 17.14 0.88 -32.41
N CYS A 686 17.44 0.01 -33.36
CA CYS A 686 18.65 -0.80 -33.31
C CYS A 686 19.90 0.06 -33.04
N THR A 687 20.66 -0.32 -32.02
CA THR A 687 21.81 0.44 -31.51
C THR A 687 23.15 -0.04 -32.07
N GLY A 688 23.19 -1.24 -32.67
CA GLY A 688 24.40 -1.83 -33.25
C GLY A 688 24.16 -2.29 -34.69
N ASN A 689 24.28 -1.37 -35.65
CA ASN A 689 24.01 -1.61 -37.08
C ASN A 689 25.17 -2.21 -37.88
N THR A 690 26.12 -2.80 -37.19
CA THR A 690 27.24 -3.53 -37.78
C THR A 690 26.84 -4.98 -38.07
N TYR A 691 27.31 -5.52 -39.20
CA TYR A 691 27.29 -6.96 -39.56
C TYR A 691 25.97 -7.72 -39.23
N GLU A 692 24.93 -7.55 -40.06
CA GLU A 692 23.58 -8.13 -39.84
C GLU A 692 22.93 -7.81 -38.47
N GLY A 693 23.52 -6.90 -37.68
CA GLY A 693 23.12 -6.61 -36.31
C GLY A 693 21.72 -6.02 -36.17
N CYS A 694 21.24 -5.23 -37.14
CA CYS A 694 19.88 -4.72 -37.13
C CYS A 694 18.91 -5.49 -37.99
N LYS A 695 19.41 -6.32 -38.90
CA LYS A 695 18.58 -7.11 -39.81
C LYS A 695 19.33 -8.35 -40.24
N ARG A 696 18.74 -9.51 -39.98
CA ARG A 696 19.34 -10.83 -40.25
C ARG A 696 18.30 -11.75 -40.88
N THR A 697 18.68 -12.47 -41.93
CA THR A 697 17.80 -13.47 -42.56
C THR A 697 18.34 -14.87 -42.32
N GLY A 698 17.50 -15.73 -41.77
CA GLY A 698 17.85 -17.11 -41.48
C GLY A 698 18.01 -17.95 -42.74
N SER A 699 18.88 -18.95 -42.66
CA SER A 699 19.09 -19.97 -43.68
C SER A 699 19.30 -21.34 -43.04
N THR A 700 19.36 -22.40 -43.86
CA THR A 700 19.57 -23.78 -43.37
C THR A 700 20.88 -23.99 -42.61
N ASN A 701 21.91 -23.17 -42.86
CA ASN A 701 23.23 -23.31 -42.24
C ASN A 701 23.55 -22.17 -41.26
N ASN A 702 23.07 -20.96 -41.55
CA ASN A 702 23.23 -19.79 -40.68
C ASN A 702 21.85 -19.35 -40.24
N ILE A 703 21.43 -19.82 -39.06
CA ILE A 703 20.13 -19.48 -38.49
C ILE A 703 20.15 -18.08 -37.87
N ILE A 704 18.97 -17.47 -37.72
CA ILE A 704 18.80 -16.31 -36.83
C ILE A 704 19.20 -16.72 -35.41
N ASN A 705 19.78 -15.77 -34.65
CA ASN A 705 20.15 -15.93 -33.25
C ASN A 705 19.06 -16.70 -32.49
N PRO A 706 19.34 -17.95 -32.05
CA PRO A 706 18.32 -18.81 -31.44
C PRO A 706 17.82 -18.33 -30.08
N ILE A 707 18.54 -17.38 -29.46
CA ILE A 707 18.25 -16.84 -28.14
C ILE A 707 17.88 -15.34 -28.21
N GLN A 708 17.04 -14.91 -27.28
CA GLN A 708 16.77 -13.53 -26.92
C GLN A 708 17.40 -13.26 -25.55
N SER A 709 18.02 -12.11 -25.37
CA SER A 709 18.52 -11.66 -24.06
C SER A 709 18.45 -10.13 -23.96
N ALA A 710 19.01 -9.57 -22.90
CA ALA A 710 19.15 -8.13 -22.74
C ALA A 710 20.58 -7.74 -22.31
N ARG A 711 20.97 -6.56 -22.75
CA ARG A 711 22.22 -5.88 -22.39
C ARG A 711 21.86 -4.42 -22.14
N ILE A 712 22.18 -3.92 -20.96
CA ILE A 712 21.87 -2.56 -20.56
C ILE A 712 23.15 -1.81 -20.23
N ARG A 713 23.16 -0.51 -20.53
CA ARG A 713 24.32 0.34 -20.32
C ARG A 713 23.94 1.70 -19.77
N SER A 714 24.79 2.28 -18.93
CA SER A 714 24.60 3.60 -18.34
C SER A 714 25.15 4.74 -19.21
N SER A 715 25.59 4.45 -20.44
CA SER A 715 26.40 5.33 -21.30
C SER A 715 25.91 6.77 -21.40
N ARG A 716 24.59 7.03 -21.41
CA ARG A 716 24.03 8.39 -21.48
C ARG A 716 23.71 8.99 -20.12
N GLY A 717 23.34 8.18 -19.14
CA GLY A 717 22.84 8.64 -17.85
C GLY A 717 23.90 8.73 -16.76
N PHE A 718 24.84 7.80 -16.69
CA PHE A 718 25.88 7.77 -15.66
C PHE A 718 27.23 7.24 -16.18
N ASN A 719 28.29 7.95 -15.84
CA ASN A 719 29.67 7.62 -16.15
C ASN A 719 30.58 8.28 -15.12
N PHE A 720 31.74 7.68 -14.88
CA PHE A 720 32.66 8.17 -13.87
C PHE A 720 34.10 7.82 -14.23
N LYS A 721 35.03 8.60 -13.70
CA LYS A 721 36.46 8.35 -13.79
C LYS A 721 37.03 8.26 -12.39
N TYR A 722 37.71 7.15 -12.11
CA TYR A 722 38.27 6.79 -10.81
C TYR A 722 37.20 6.65 -9.71
N GLY A 723 37.41 5.72 -8.80
CA GLY A 723 36.44 5.40 -7.77
C GLY A 723 36.36 3.91 -7.46
N ARG A 724 35.40 3.53 -6.63
CA ARG A 724 35.01 2.16 -6.34
C ARG A 724 33.62 1.92 -6.91
N ILE A 725 33.43 0.85 -7.67
CA ILE A 725 32.13 0.31 -8.01
C ILE A 725 31.93 -1.01 -7.28
N GLU A 726 30.72 -1.23 -6.80
CA GLU A 726 30.25 -2.51 -6.26
C GLU A 726 28.91 -2.86 -6.88
N VAL A 727 28.79 -4.11 -7.31
CA VAL A 727 27.57 -4.69 -7.86
C VAL A 727 27.23 -5.91 -7.03
N GLU A 728 26.12 -5.84 -6.31
CA GLU A 728 25.57 -6.97 -5.56
C GLU A 728 24.68 -7.79 -6.49
N ALA A 729 25.15 -8.96 -6.90
CA ALA A 729 24.49 -9.79 -7.88
C ALA A 729 24.53 -11.28 -7.55
N MET A 730 23.55 -12.02 -8.07
CA MET A 730 23.50 -13.47 -8.12
C MET A 730 23.62 -13.90 -9.58
N MET A 731 24.61 -14.73 -9.87
CA MET A 731 24.95 -15.15 -11.23
C MET A 731 23.97 -16.23 -11.74
N PRO A 732 23.71 -16.31 -13.06
CA PRO A 732 22.79 -17.29 -13.62
C PRO A 732 23.34 -18.71 -13.51
N LYS A 733 22.44 -19.69 -13.42
CA LYS A 733 22.73 -21.12 -13.53
C LYS A 733 22.09 -21.69 -14.78
N GLY A 734 22.87 -22.37 -15.60
CA GLY A 734 22.44 -22.97 -16.85
C GLY A 734 23.59 -23.11 -17.84
N ASP A 735 23.62 -24.23 -18.56
CA ASP A 735 24.71 -24.52 -19.48
C ASP A 735 24.75 -23.52 -20.65
N TRP A 736 25.97 -23.11 -21.02
CA TRP A 736 26.27 -22.20 -22.13
C TRP A 736 25.83 -20.74 -21.93
N ILE A 737 25.47 -20.35 -20.70
CA ILE A 737 25.22 -18.96 -20.33
C ILE A 737 26.53 -18.31 -19.86
N MET A 738 26.78 -17.09 -20.31
CA MET A 738 27.84 -16.22 -19.79
C MET A 738 27.23 -14.86 -19.41
N THR A 739 27.60 -14.32 -18.27
CA THR A 739 27.12 -13.00 -17.82
C THR A 739 28.30 -12.11 -17.50
N GLY A 740 28.14 -10.81 -17.74
CA GLY A 740 29.17 -9.80 -17.55
C GLY A 740 28.68 -8.60 -16.73
N VAL A 741 29.53 -8.17 -15.82
CA VAL A 741 29.52 -6.82 -15.24
C VAL A 741 30.80 -6.14 -15.72
N SER A 742 30.67 -5.16 -16.62
CA SER A 742 31.82 -4.51 -17.25
C SER A 742 31.72 -3.00 -17.23
N LEU A 743 32.87 -2.36 -17.37
CA LEU A 743 33.00 -0.93 -17.57
C LEU A 743 33.61 -0.67 -18.94
N LEU A 744 32.93 0.12 -19.74
CA LEU A 744 33.35 0.52 -21.08
C LEU A 744 33.57 2.03 -21.16
N PRO A 745 34.49 2.51 -22.02
CA PRO A 745 34.88 3.91 -22.06
C PRO A 745 33.75 4.74 -22.67
N ARG A 746 33.43 5.89 -22.07
CA ARG A 746 32.43 6.83 -22.61
C ARG A 746 32.77 7.29 -24.04
N TRP A 747 34.07 7.41 -24.33
CA TRP A 747 34.59 7.83 -25.62
C TRP A 747 35.78 6.96 -26.04
N ASN A 748 35.90 6.71 -27.35
CA ASN A 748 37.05 6.03 -27.96
C ASN A 748 38.28 6.97 -28.04
N ALA A 749 38.75 7.47 -26.90
CA ALA A 749 39.84 8.45 -26.79
C ALA A 749 41.18 7.98 -27.40
N TYR A 750 41.42 6.68 -27.43
CA TYR A 750 42.67 6.05 -27.85
C TYR A 750 42.51 5.17 -29.10
N GLY A 751 41.27 4.92 -29.54
CA GLY A 751 40.94 4.09 -30.69
C GLY A 751 39.72 3.21 -30.41
N SER A 752 39.35 2.39 -31.39
CA SER A 752 38.34 1.34 -31.18
C SER A 752 38.82 0.31 -30.16
N TRP A 753 37.91 -0.49 -29.62
CA TRP A 753 38.23 -1.59 -28.71
C TRP A 753 39.37 -2.48 -29.25
N PRO A 754 40.32 -2.93 -28.41
CA PRO A 754 40.47 -2.68 -26.97
C PRO A 754 41.29 -1.42 -26.64
N ALA A 755 41.62 -0.56 -27.62
CA ALA A 755 42.53 0.57 -27.42
C ALA A 755 42.03 1.61 -26.43
N SER A 756 40.72 1.77 -26.24
CA SER A 756 40.17 2.64 -25.20
C SER A 756 39.88 1.94 -23.87
N GLY A 757 40.26 0.67 -23.74
CA GLY A 757 40.15 -0.11 -22.51
C GLY A 757 38.78 -0.75 -22.31
N GLU A 758 38.75 -1.84 -21.56
CA GLU A 758 37.54 -2.41 -20.93
C GLU A 758 37.96 -3.01 -19.59
N ILE A 759 37.14 -2.79 -18.55
CA ILE A 759 37.36 -3.37 -17.22
C ILE A 759 36.22 -4.34 -16.95
N ASN A 760 36.50 -5.64 -16.99
CA ASN A 760 35.54 -6.66 -16.61
C ASN A 760 35.59 -6.85 -15.10
N VAL A 761 34.56 -6.36 -14.40
CA VAL A 761 34.43 -6.49 -12.95
C VAL A 761 34.22 -7.96 -12.60
N ALA A 762 33.28 -8.62 -13.28
CA ALA A 762 33.03 -10.04 -13.12
C ALA A 762 32.37 -10.65 -14.36
N ASP A 763 33.02 -11.65 -14.94
CA ASP A 763 32.45 -12.54 -15.95
C ASP A 763 32.24 -13.92 -15.35
N ALA A 764 31.03 -14.48 -15.45
CA ALA A 764 30.69 -15.78 -14.89
C ALA A 764 29.96 -16.68 -15.90
N ARG A 765 30.26 -17.98 -15.87
CA ARG A 765 29.59 -19.00 -16.69
C ARG A 765 28.55 -19.73 -15.87
N GLY A 766 27.40 -20.06 -16.47
CA GLY A 766 26.30 -20.74 -15.77
C GLY A 766 26.42 -22.27 -15.68
N ASN A 767 27.38 -22.88 -16.38
CA ASN A 767 27.49 -24.34 -16.46
C ASN A 767 27.82 -24.98 -15.09
N MET A 768 27.06 -25.99 -14.68
CA MET A 768 27.26 -26.61 -13.36
C MET A 768 28.45 -27.58 -13.30
N ASN A 769 28.86 -28.16 -14.43
CA ASN A 769 29.87 -29.23 -14.49
C ASN A 769 30.93 -28.96 -15.58
N TYR A 770 31.34 -27.70 -15.70
CA TYR A 770 32.28 -27.25 -16.73
C TYR A 770 33.70 -27.22 -16.19
N GLN A 771 34.59 -27.99 -16.79
CA GLN A 771 35.94 -28.21 -16.28
C GLN A 771 36.98 -28.37 -17.38
N ASP A 772 38.23 -28.08 -17.06
CA ASP A 772 39.36 -28.31 -17.96
C ASP A 772 39.85 -29.77 -17.94
N SER A 773 40.89 -30.06 -18.71
CA SER A 773 41.53 -31.39 -18.75
C SER A 773 42.15 -31.84 -17.41
N ALA A 774 42.38 -30.91 -16.48
CA ALA A 774 42.87 -31.20 -15.13
C ALA A 774 41.71 -31.38 -14.12
N SER A 775 40.46 -31.40 -14.57
CA SER A 775 39.24 -31.48 -13.75
C SER A 775 39.07 -30.29 -12.80
N VAL A 776 39.61 -29.13 -13.15
CA VAL A 776 39.38 -27.88 -12.44
C VAL A 776 38.07 -27.26 -12.93
N SER A 777 37.14 -26.96 -12.02
CA SER A 777 35.89 -26.26 -12.37
C SER A 777 36.15 -24.85 -12.86
N HIS A 778 35.45 -24.47 -13.92
CA HIS A 778 35.41 -23.16 -14.58
C HIS A 778 33.96 -22.70 -14.84
N GLY A 779 33.02 -23.27 -14.10
CA GLY A 779 31.56 -23.13 -14.28
C GLY A 779 30.90 -22.16 -13.30
N ALA A 780 29.69 -22.51 -12.85
CA ALA A 780 28.82 -21.69 -12.00
C ALA A 780 29.41 -21.33 -10.63
N ASP A 781 30.51 -21.94 -10.22
CA ASP A 781 31.25 -21.65 -8.99
C ASP A 781 32.43 -20.69 -9.20
N THR A 782 32.68 -20.25 -10.43
CA THR A 782 33.86 -19.51 -10.84
C THR A 782 33.48 -18.24 -11.62
N PHE A 783 34.18 -17.14 -11.34
CA PHE A 783 34.13 -15.92 -12.14
C PHE A 783 35.54 -15.40 -12.42
N SER A 784 35.67 -14.61 -13.49
CA SER A 784 36.92 -13.96 -13.89
C SER A 784 36.80 -12.44 -13.88
N SER A 785 37.94 -11.76 -13.72
CA SER A 785 38.08 -10.33 -13.95
C SER A 785 39.30 -10.06 -14.81
N THR A 786 39.15 -9.14 -15.75
CA THR A 786 40.08 -8.95 -16.87
C THR A 786 40.17 -7.48 -17.25
N LEU A 787 41.36 -7.04 -17.65
CA LEU A 787 41.54 -5.74 -18.31
C LEU A 787 41.84 -5.98 -19.79
N HIS A 788 41.00 -5.47 -20.68
CA HIS A 788 41.32 -5.44 -22.10
C HIS A 788 42.01 -4.11 -22.43
N TYR A 789 43.16 -4.20 -23.10
CA TYR A 789 43.91 -3.04 -23.55
C TYR A 789 44.89 -3.46 -24.64
N GLY A 790 45.14 -2.58 -25.60
CA GLY A 790 46.06 -2.85 -26.69
C GLY A 790 45.75 -1.98 -27.91
N PRO A 791 46.67 -1.84 -28.86
CA PRO A 791 46.49 -0.92 -29.98
C PRO A 791 45.35 -1.31 -30.95
N ASN A 792 44.91 -2.56 -30.97
CA ASN A 792 43.76 -3.09 -31.73
C ASN A 792 43.47 -4.54 -31.29
N GLU A 793 42.39 -5.14 -31.80
CA GLU A 793 41.92 -6.50 -31.49
C GLU A 793 43.01 -7.59 -31.59
N GLN A 794 43.96 -7.47 -32.53
CA GLN A 794 45.05 -8.45 -32.70
C GLN A 794 46.04 -8.45 -31.52
N TYR A 795 46.16 -7.30 -30.85
CA TYR A 795 47.13 -7.06 -29.78
C TYR A 795 46.43 -6.80 -28.44
N ASP A 796 45.28 -7.44 -28.20
CA ASP A 796 44.63 -7.39 -26.90
C ASP A 796 45.48 -8.13 -25.85
N ALA A 797 45.85 -7.42 -24.78
CA ALA A 797 46.69 -7.94 -23.70
C ALA A 797 45.88 -8.43 -22.48
N ALA A 798 44.65 -8.89 -22.70
CA ALA A 798 43.75 -9.44 -21.68
C ALA A 798 44.42 -10.49 -20.77
N ASP A 799 45.21 -11.40 -21.35
CA ASP A 799 45.88 -12.49 -20.63
C ASP A 799 46.84 -12.03 -19.53
N ILE A 800 47.40 -10.82 -19.64
CA ILE A 800 48.38 -10.30 -18.67
C ILE A 800 47.71 -10.02 -17.31
N TYR A 801 46.47 -9.55 -17.34
CA TYR A 801 45.72 -9.17 -16.14
C TYR A 801 44.42 -9.96 -15.96
N PHE A 802 44.41 -11.19 -16.47
CA PHE A 802 43.37 -12.17 -16.18
C PHE A 802 43.49 -12.70 -14.74
N SER A 803 42.36 -12.80 -14.05
CA SER A 803 42.29 -13.42 -12.72
C SER A 803 40.97 -14.15 -12.53
N GLU A 804 41.03 -15.40 -12.10
CA GLU A 804 39.85 -16.20 -11.72
C GLU A 804 39.71 -16.34 -10.21
N ARG A 805 38.46 -16.42 -9.77
CA ARG A 805 38.07 -16.69 -8.39
C ARG A 805 37.01 -17.78 -8.40
N ARG A 806 37.25 -18.80 -7.57
CA ARG A 806 36.38 -19.96 -7.40
C ARG A 806 35.92 -20.08 -5.95
N LEU A 807 34.64 -20.38 -5.75
CA LEU A 807 34.08 -20.67 -4.44
C LEU A 807 34.57 -22.03 -3.92
N ASN A 808 34.73 -22.14 -2.60
CA ASN A 808 35.08 -23.42 -1.98
C ASN A 808 33.88 -24.38 -1.89
N GLN A 809 32.66 -23.83 -1.85
CA GLN A 809 31.40 -24.57 -1.76
C GLN A 809 30.29 -23.76 -2.44
N GLY A 810 29.33 -24.46 -3.06
CA GLY A 810 28.19 -23.84 -3.74
C GLY A 810 28.57 -23.18 -5.07
N THR A 811 27.63 -22.39 -5.59
CA THR A 811 27.75 -21.63 -6.85
C THR A 811 27.48 -20.15 -6.62
N LEU A 812 27.96 -19.31 -7.53
CA LEU A 812 27.71 -17.87 -7.56
C LEU A 812 26.23 -17.52 -7.80
N GLY A 813 25.41 -18.53 -8.14
CA GLY A 813 23.96 -18.42 -8.29
C GLY A 813 23.14 -18.91 -7.09
N ASP A 814 23.78 -19.27 -5.97
CA ASP A 814 23.08 -19.72 -4.75
C ASP A 814 22.74 -18.57 -3.79
N SER A 815 23.55 -17.51 -3.78
CA SER A 815 23.39 -16.31 -2.95
C SER A 815 23.85 -15.06 -3.69
N TYR A 816 23.47 -13.88 -3.17
CA TYR A 816 24.05 -12.62 -3.63
C TYR A 816 25.50 -12.49 -3.16
N HIS A 817 26.36 -11.99 -4.06
CA HIS A 817 27.75 -11.64 -3.79
C HIS A 817 28.03 -10.22 -4.29
N ILE A 818 29.03 -9.56 -3.71
CA ILE A 818 29.46 -8.22 -4.08
C ILE A 818 30.70 -8.32 -4.95
N TYR A 819 30.57 -7.95 -6.22
CA TYR A 819 31.67 -7.86 -7.19
C TYR A 819 32.07 -6.40 -7.33
N GLY A 820 33.37 -6.09 -7.26
CA GLY A 820 33.78 -4.69 -7.29
C GLY A 820 35.14 -4.42 -7.91
N VAL A 821 35.31 -3.17 -8.34
CA VAL A 821 36.59 -2.59 -8.78
C VAL A 821 36.80 -1.28 -8.06
N GLU A 822 37.99 -1.08 -7.51
CA GLU A 822 38.48 0.22 -7.04
C GLU A 822 39.66 0.65 -7.92
N TRP A 823 39.50 1.74 -8.66
CA TRP A 823 40.55 2.23 -9.56
C TRP A 823 40.87 3.72 -9.34
N SER A 824 42.14 4.04 -9.52
CA SER A 824 42.72 5.38 -9.37
C SER A 824 43.66 5.68 -10.53
N ASP A 825 44.31 6.84 -10.47
CA ASP A 825 45.38 7.25 -11.39
C ASP A 825 46.70 6.49 -11.21
N THR A 826 46.78 5.53 -10.27
CA THR A 826 47.99 4.74 -10.01
C THR A 826 47.74 3.24 -9.89
N TYR A 827 46.49 2.80 -9.70
CA TYR A 827 46.18 1.37 -9.51
C TYR A 827 44.77 0.99 -9.95
N ILE A 828 44.57 -0.32 -10.14
CA ILE A 828 43.26 -0.98 -10.25
C ILE A 828 43.25 -2.15 -9.26
N LYS A 829 42.20 -2.26 -8.45
CA LYS A 829 41.99 -3.37 -7.51
C LYS A 829 40.68 -4.06 -7.84
N TYR A 830 40.69 -5.39 -7.90
CA TYR A 830 39.48 -6.20 -7.93
C TYR A 830 39.09 -6.66 -6.52
N LEU A 831 37.79 -6.61 -6.23
CA LEU A 831 37.20 -6.93 -4.95
C LEU A 831 36.10 -7.99 -5.12
N PHE A 832 36.02 -8.89 -4.15
CA PHE A 832 34.95 -9.88 -4.04
C PHE A 832 34.50 -9.96 -2.57
N ASP A 833 33.21 -9.76 -2.33
CA ASP A 833 32.60 -9.66 -0.99
C ASP A 833 33.38 -8.69 -0.07
N GLY A 834 33.76 -7.54 -0.63
CA GLY A 834 34.51 -6.48 0.03
C GLY A 834 36.01 -6.74 0.21
N VAL A 835 36.52 -7.91 -0.19
CA VAL A 835 37.93 -8.30 -0.03
C VAL A 835 38.70 -8.09 -1.33
N VAL A 836 39.78 -7.30 -1.28
CA VAL A 836 40.70 -7.13 -2.41
C VAL A 836 41.43 -8.44 -2.69
N TYR A 837 41.37 -8.92 -3.93
CA TYR A 837 42.08 -10.13 -4.34
C TYR A 837 43.14 -9.95 -5.41
N LYS A 838 43.10 -8.85 -6.14
CA LYS A 838 44.08 -8.54 -7.18
C LYS A 838 44.31 -7.04 -7.16
N THR A 839 45.58 -6.65 -7.22
CA THR A 839 46.02 -5.26 -7.37
C THR A 839 46.90 -5.18 -8.61
N ILE A 840 46.63 -4.21 -9.47
CA ILE A 840 47.35 -3.93 -10.70
C ILE A 840 47.90 -2.52 -10.59
N GLN A 841 49.21 -2.38 -10.78
CA GLN A 841 49.93 -1.12 -10.76
C GLN A 841 50.96 -1.15 -11.89
N PRO A 842 50.68 -0.49 -13.04
CA PRO A 842 51.62 -0.52 -14.15
C PRO A 842 52.91 0.24 -13.79
N GLY A 843 54.05 -0.21 -14.32
CA GLY A 843 55.32 0.49 -14.14
C GLY A 843 55.37 1.87 -14.80
N SER A 844 56.52 2.54 -14.74
CA SER A 844 56.71 3.89 -15.33
C SER A 844 56.44 3.97 -16.84
N GLY A 845 56.49 2.83 -17.54
CA GLY A 845 56.15 2.71 -18.96
C GLY A 845 54.64 2.58 -19.24
N GLY A 846 53.80 2.48 -18.21
CA GLY A 846 52.36 2.27 -18.33
C GLY A 846 51.97 0.95 -19.00
N PHE A 847 50.69 0.82 -19.31
CA PHE A 847 50.14 -0.36 -19.99
C PHE A 847 50.77 -0.63 -21.37
N TRP A 848 51.33 0.39 -22.05
CA TRP A 848 52.07 0.17 -23.31
C TRP A 848 53.26 -0.77 -23.14
N VAL A 849 53.98 -0.61 -22.02
CA VAL A 849 55.17 -1.39 -21.71
C VAL A 849 54.82 -2.75 -21.10
N GLU A 850 53.80 -2.79 -20.24
CA GLU A 850 53.29 -4.05 -19.65
C GLU A 850 52.79 -5.00 -20.74
N GLY A 851 52.12 -4.48 -21.77
CA GLY A 851 51.68 -5.24 -22.95
C GLY A 851 52.80 -5.66 -23.91
N ASN A 852 54.06 -5.28 -23.65
CA ASN A 852 55.22 -5.55 -24.50
C ASN A 852 55.09 -5.03 -25.95
N PHE A 853 54.30 -3.97 -26.19
CA PHE A 853 54.01 -3.47 -27.54
C PHE A 853 55.13 -2.62 -28.16
N GLN A 854 56.16 -2.27 -27.40
CA GLN A 854 57.26 -1.41 -27.88
C GLN A 854 58.12 -2.10 -28.94
N ASN A 855 58.07 -3.44 -28.99
CA ASN A 855 58.81 -4.26 -29.94
C ASN A 855 58.02 -4.51 -31.24
N GLU A 856 56.76 -4.09 -31.27
CA GLU A 856 55.88 -4.25 -32.42
C GLU A 856 55.97 -3.02 -33.33
N ASN A 857 55.89 -3.22 -34.66
CA ASN A 857 55.92 -2.11 -35.63
C ASN A 857 54.53 -1.44 -35.75
N ILE A 858 54.01 -0.94 -34.64
CA ILE A 858 52.65 -0.40 -34.50
C ILE A 858 52.67 0.93 -33.73
N GLN A 859 51.71 1.80 -34.05
CA GLN A 859 51.64 3.13 -33.44
C GLN A 859 51.11 3.04 -32.01
N ASN A 860 51.82 3.65 -31.06
CA ASN A 860 51.36 3.74 -29.68
C ASN A 860 50.16 4.71 -29.55
N PRO A 861 48.94 4.21 -29.22
CA PRO A 861 47.78 5.06 -28.99
C PRO A 861 47.91 5.87 -27.69
N TYR A 862 48.63 5.36 -26.68
CA TYR A 862 48.79 5.95 -25.35
C TYR A 862 49.89 7.01 -25.25
N ARG A 863 50.57 7.34 -26.36
CA ARG A 863 51.74 8.24 -26.36
C ARG A 863 51.52 9.63 -25.75
N ASN A 864 50.27 10.08 -25.68
CA ASN A 864 49.87 11.38 -25.14
C ASN A 864 49.17 11.27 -23.78
N GLY A 865 49.00 10.05 -23.25
CA GLY A 865 48.32 9.80 -21.98
C GLY A 865 49.28 9.48 -20.84
N GLY A 866 48.73 9.22 -19.65
CA GLY A 866 49.49 8.85 -18.46
C GLY A 866 49.81 7.35 -18.38
N THR A 867 50.45 6.93 -17.30
CA THR A 867 50.76 5.51 -17.01
C THR A 867 49.51 4.62 -16.95
N MET A 868 48.36 5.20 -16.60
CA MET A 868 47.08 4.50 -16.53
C MET A 868 46.31 4.44 -17.85
N SER A 869 46.80 5.06 -18.93
CA SER A 869 46.13 4.96 -20.25
C SER A 869 46.02 3.49 -20.67
N PRO A 870 44.84 3.00 -21.09
CA PRO A 870 43.64 3.79 -21.44
C PRO A 870 42.61 4.03 -20.32
N PHE A 871 42.84 3.51 -19.12
CA PHE A 871 41.92 3.59 -17.97
C PHE A 871 41.93 4.95 -17.25
N ASP A 872 42.42 5.99 -17.92
CA ASP A 872 42.47 7.38 -17.43
C ASP A 872 41.32 8.27 -17.96
N GLN A 873 40.29 7.63 -18.53
CA GLN A 873 39.07 8.26 -19.07
C GLN A 873 37.83 7.94 -18.21
N GLU A 874 36.68 8.53 -18.56
CA GLU A 874 35.38 8.17 -17.98
C GLU A 874 34.86 6.85 -18.57
N PHE A 875 34.34 5.99 -17.71
CA PHE A 875 33.73 4.71 -18.07
C PHE A 875 32.25 4.69 -17.64
N TYR A 876 31.43 3.95 -18.38
CA TYR A 876 30.03 3.66 -18.07
C TYR A 876 29.88 2.16 -17.75
N VAL A 877 28.81 1.82 -17.04
CA VAL A 877 28.53 0.45 -16.63
C VAL A 877 27.75 -0.29 -17.71
N VAL A 878 28.07 -1.57 -17.90
CA VAL A 878 27.30 -2.53 -18.68
C VAL A 878 26.94 -3.75 -17.83
N LEU A 879 25.68 -4.15 -17.92
CA LEU A 879 25.16 -5.39 -17.34
C LEU A 879 24.51 -6.20 -18.47
N ASP A 880 24.95 -7.45 -18.64
CA ASP A 880 24.41 -8.31 -19.69
C ASP A 880 24.46 -9.80 -19.37
N LEU A 881 23.73 -10.55 -20.20
CA LEU A 881 23.75 -12.00 -20.22
C LEU A 881 23.82 -12.48 -21.67
N ALA A 882 24.96 -13.03 -22.03
CA ALA A 882 25.25 -13.69 -23.29
C ALA A 882 25.01 -15.20 -23.24
N VAL A 883 24.87 -15.81 -24.41
CA VAL A 883 24.73 -17.27 -24.55
C VAL A 883 25.59 -17.76 -25.70
N GLY A 884 26.40 -18.78 -25.43
CA GLY A 884 27.33 -19.35 -26.40
C GLY A 884 28.45 -18.37 -26.76
N GLY A 885 28.74 -18.22 -28.05
CA GLY A 885 29.85 -17.40 -28.55
C GLY A 885 31.07 -18.23 -28.96
N MET A 886 32.10 -17.52 -29.44
CA MET A 886 33.33 -18.10 -29.98
C MET A 886 34.41 -18.28 -28.92
N SER A 887 34.57 -17.32 -28.02
CA SER A 887 35.67 -17.30 -27.03
C SER A 887 35.23 -17.65 -25.61
N ALA A 888 33.97 -17.40 -25.26
CA ALA A 888 33.41 -17.67 -23.94
C ALA A 888 33.61 -19.12 -23.46
N PHE A 889 33.52 -20.10 -24.38
CA PHE A 889 33.58 -21.53 -24.07
C PHE A 889 34.65 -22.24 -24.90
N PRO A 890 35.90 -22.38 -24.40
CA PRO A 890 36.98 -23.03 -25.14
C PRO A 890 36.71 -24.51 -25.49
N ASP A 891 37.13 -24.94 -26.68
CA ASP A 891 36.91 -26.32 -27.19
C ASP A 891 37.64 -27.40 -26.37
N ASN A 892 38.67 -27.03 -25.61
CA ASN A 892 39.45 -27.94 -24.77
C ASN A 892 38.84 -28.17 -23.38
N TYR A 893 37.74 -27.51 -23.04
CA TYR A 893 37.01 -27.71 -21.79
C TYR A 893 35.85 -28.68 -22.01
N ILE A 894 35.46 -29.39 -20.96
CA ILE A 894 34.39 -30.38 -21.01
C ILE A 894 33.25 -29.98 -20.08
N ASN A 895 32.02 -30.23 -20.50
CA ASN A 895 30.86 -30.27 -19.62
C ASN A 895 30.56 -31.75 -19.34
N VAL A 896 30.73 -32.21 -18.10
CA VAL A 896 30.80 -33.66 -17.77
C VAL A 896 29.56 -34.45 -18.21
N GLN A 897 28.40 -33.81 -18.26
CA GLN A 897 27.14 -34.47 -18.64
C GLN A 897 27.03 -34.73 -20.15
N TYR A 898 27.52 -33.81 -20.98
CA TYR A 898 27.54 -33.91 -22.45
C TYR A 898 28.50 -32.86 -23.03
N SER A 899 29.14 -33.17 -24.16
CA SER A 899 30.14 -32.29 -24.79
C SER A 899 29.55 -30.96 -25.29
N LYS A 900 30.39 -29.93 -25.39
CA LYS A 900 30.07 -28.68 -26.09
C LYS A 900 29.49 -28.99 -27.48
N PRO A 901 28.28 -28.51 -27.82
CA PRO A 901 27.63 -28.87 -29.09
C PRO A 901 28.28 -28.32 -30.35
N TRP A 902 29.01 -27.19 -30.25
CA TRP A 902 29.59 -26.51 -31.40
C TRP A 902 31.11 -26.45 -31.32
N THR A 903 31.75 -26.35 -32.47
CA THR A 903 33.18 -26.02 -32.57
C THR A 903 33.37 -24.52 -32.71
N THR A 904 34.36 -23.94 -32.02
CA THR A 904 34.67 -22.52 -32.17
C THR A 904 35.03 -22.18 -33.63
N ASN A 905 34.56 -21.05 -34.14
CA ASN A 905 34.70 -20.59 -35.53
C ASN A 905 33.93 -21.38 -36.62
N ALA A 906 33.08 -22.36 -36.25
CA ALA A 906 32.23 -23.02 -37.24
C ALA A 906 31.12 -22.08 -37.73
N ASN A 907 30.93 -21.95 -39.05
CA ASN A 907 29.83 -21.18 -39.64
C ASN A 907 28.42 -21.71 -39.27
N THR A 908 28.35 -22.91 -38.72
CA THR A 908 27.14 -23.61 -38.24
C THR A 908 27.01 -23.62 -36.73
N ALA A 909 27.88 -22.93 -35.97
CA ALA A 909 27.94 -23.03 -34.51
C ALA A 909 26.60 -22.74 -33.81
N ALA A 910 25.92 -21.65 -34.17
CA ALA A 910 24.60 -21.31 -33.60
C ALA A 910 23.52 -22.36 -33.91
N LYS A 911 23.62 -23.01 -35.08
CA LYS A 911 22.74 -24.11 -35.49
C LYS A 911 23.03 -25.37 -34.68
N GLU A 912 24.30 -25.75 -34.54
CA GLU A 912 24.72 -26.92 -33.75
C GLU A 912 24.32 -26.76 -32.28
N PHE A 913 24.48 -25.56 -31.73
CA PHE A 913 23.95 -25.19 -30.43
C PHE A 913 22.43 -25.39 -30.37
N TRP A 914 21.68 -24.86 -31.34
CA TRP A 914 20.22 -25.00 -31.38
C TRP A 914 19.74 -26.45 -31.51
N GLU A 915 20.38 -27.26 -32.36
CA GLU A 915 20.04 -28.67 -32.57
C GLU A 915 20.28 -29.50 -31.30
N ALA A 916 21.21 -29.08 -30.43
CA ALA A 916 21.47 -29.68 -29.13
C ALA A 916 20.59 -29.14 -27.98
N LYS A 917 19.56 -28.31 -28.27
CA LYS A 917 18.66 -27.70 -27.26
C LYS A 917 18.14 -28.66 -26.21
N ASN A 918 17.80 -29.88 -26.60
CA ASN A 918 17.25 -30.87 -25.67
C ASN A 918 18.27 -31.34 -24.61
N SER A 919 19.56 -31.13 -24.82
CA SER A 919 20.63 -31.42 -23.85
C SER A 919 20.85 -30.29 -22.86
N TRP A 920 20.81 -29.03 -23.31
CA TRP A 920 21.18 -27.88 -22.47
C TRP A 920 20.01 -27.07 -21.93
N TYR A 921 18.91 -26.89 -22.68
CA TYR A 921 17.80 -26.04 -22.24
C TYR A 921 17.13 -26.51 -20.95
N PRO A 922 17.01 -27.82 -20.65
CA PRO A 922 16.50 -28.27 -19.36
C PRO A 922 17.31 -27.76 -18.17
N THR A 923 18.61 -27.49 -18.34
CA THR A 923 19.49 -26.98 -17.26
C THR A 923 19.18 -25.55 -16.87
N TRP A 924 18.50 -24.78 -17.73
CA TRP A 924 18.02 -23.42 -17.45
C TRP A 924 16.74 -23.42 -16.61
N ASN A 925 16.19 -24.61 -16.36
CA ASN A 925 14.99 -24.83 -15.55
C ASN A 925 13.77 -23.98 -16.00
N PRO A 926 13.38 -24.04 -17.29
CA PRO A 926 12.40 -23.11 -17.85
C PRO A 926 10.98 -23.23 -17.26
N ASN A 927 10.68 -24.35 -16.58
CA ASN A 927 9.37 -24.62 -16.01
C ASN A 927 9.26 -24.25 -14.51
N ALA A 928 10.36 -23.88 -13.85
CA ALA A 928 10.35 -23.45 -12.46
C ALA A 928 10.68 -21.95 -12.36
N ASN A 929 9.87 -21.21 -11.61
CA ASN A 929 10.02 -19.75 -11.43
C ASN A 929 10.26 -19.01 -12.75
N ASP A 930 9.53 -19.38 -13.81
CA ASP A 930 9.65 -18.77 -15.14
C ASP A 930 11.09 -18.79 -15.73
N GLY A 931 11.90 -19.81 -15.39
CA GLY A 931 13.29 -19.92 -15.85
C GLY A 931 14.26 -18.91 -15.22
N GLU A 932 13.88 -18.24 -14.14
CA GLU A 932 14.70 -17.21 -13.48
C GLU A 932 15.97 -17.74 -12.81
N GLN A 933 16.15 -19.05 -12.74
CA GLN A 933 17.44 -19.63 -12.36
C GLN A 933 18.53 -19.27 -13.38
N ALA A 934 18.17 -19.13 -14.66
CA ALA A 934 19.06 -18.75 -15.74
C ALA A 934 19.23 -17.24 -15.89
N ALA A 935 18.71 -16.42 -14.96
CA ALA A 935 18.82 -14.97 -15.00
C ALA A 935 20.01 -14.46 -14.18
N LEU A 936 20.71 -13.44 -14.70
CA LEU A 936 21.51 -12.55 -13.86
C LEU A 936 20.53 -11.73 -13.01
N LYS A 937 20.77 -11.67 -11.69
CA LYS A 937 19.94 -10.93 -10.75
C LYS A 937 20.80 -9.90 -10.04
N VAL A 938 20.51 -8.61 -10.22
CA VAL A 938 21.26 -7.52 -9.60
C VAL A 938 20.39 -6.85 -8.56
N ASN A 939 20.82 -6.90 -7.30
CA ASN A 939 20.11 -6.31 -6.17
C ASN A 939 20.46 -4.83 -5.99
N SER A 940 21.74 -4.48 -6.11
CA SER A 940 22.15 -3.08 -6.07
C SER A 940 23.45 -2.85 -6.81
N LEU A 941 23.64 -1.61 -7.26
CA LEU A 941 24.89 -1.11 -7.82
C LEU A 941 25.23 0.22 -7.16
N LYS A 942 26.46 0.36 -6.68
CA LYS A 942 26.93 1.54 -5.96
C LYS A 942 28.28 1.98 -6.49
N VAL A 943 28.48 3.29 -6.60
CA VAL A 943 29.75 3.89 -6.99
C VAL A 943 30.15 4.96 -5.99
N TRP A 944 31.40 4.92 -5.55
CA TRP A 944 32.01 5.91 -4.69
C TRP A 944 33.21 6.54 -5.39
N LYS A 945 33.33 7.86 -5.28
CA LYS A 945 34.59 8.54 -5.50
C LYS A 945 35.51 8.27 -4.30
N MET A 946 36.78 7.99 -4.58
CA MET A 946 37.78 7.71 -3.55
C MET A 946 38.72 8.91 -3.37
N ALA A 947 39.41 8.99 -2.23
CA ALA A 947 40.47 9.98 -2.07
C ALA A 947 41.53 9.74 -3.15
N GLY A 948 41.86 10.77 -3.92
CA GLY A 948 43.03 10.72 -4.80
C GLY A 948 44.29 10.49 -3.97
N PRO A 949 45.37 9.93 -4.54
CA PRO A 949 46.66 9.96 -3.86
C PRO A 949 47.03 11.43 -3.58
N ALA A 950 47.51 11.67 -2.36
CA ALA A 950 48.06 12.97 -1.95
C ALA A 950 49.34 13.32 -2.70
#